data_AF-A0A1K1PYF0-F1
#
_entry.id   AF-A0A1K1PYF0-F1
#
_cell.length_a   1.000
_cell.length_b   1.000
_cell.length_c   1.000
_cell.angle_alpha   90.00
_cell.angle_beta   90.00
_cell.angle_gamma   90.00
#
_symmetry.space_group_name_H-M   'P 1'
#
loop_
_entity.id
_entity.type
_entity.pdbx_description
1 polymer ?
#
loop_
_entity_poly.entity_id
_entity_poly.type
_entity_poly.pdbx_seq_one_letter_code
_entity_poly.pdbx_strand_id
1 'polypeptide(L)'
;MHALFLILLFHLRCETLENPVGIDVAQPRMSWEIRGEEQGLMQTAYQVIVASSLEKLAKNEGDLWNSGKVKSDQSIQVVYNGKALKSRQDCYWKVRVWTNRGECAWSKPAHWSMGLLHPEDWKGRWIGADTSFAWDSAHTQFSRLSARYYRRDFTSQSSLKKATLYIAGPGLYEGFINGRRIGTEVLSQSPTDYRKTLRYNTYDVTGLIQNGANAIGVTLGNGRYFTMRQNYKPAKINTFGYPRLLLQLELEYANGKKQIIASDKSWQLTADGPIRTNNEYDGEEYDARKEMPGWNNAGFHAGGWQAVDIVPAPGGKLVAQLNEPQRITATIKPLSIKPLKDKWIVDMGQNFAGWLQIKVKGQRDEQVKLRFAESLQKDGSLYIANLRDAKVTDIYTLKGGGLETWHPTFVYHGFRYVEISGILPGEIEGQVINDDLITTGTFETSDPTINQIYKNAVWGIRSNYKGMPVDCPQRNERMPWLGDRTTGALGESFIFDNSKLYAKWLDDIADAQLETGAIPDVAPAYWRYYSDNMTWPAAYILIAGYLYDQFGEVTPMRKHYPSMKRWLSYMREKYFVDGIMTKDKYGDWCAPRPTDGKLIATAMYYHLLTVMDTFAGILHYPEDQSLFAKQAAQVKDSFNQHFRHNSKENTYNTLTANLLPLYFDMVPENERQQVFKAIVDTIHRNGDHLSTGVIGTQFLMRTLTGNGRADLAYLIAADRDYPGWGYMANQGATTIWELWNGDKAAPNMNSQNHIMLLGDLIVWFYQSLAGIQGENGFKHIIMKPQPVPGLEEVNAGYQSMYGFIHSHWKKTTDAFDWQISIPVNTKATIYLPANDTSRIKGLGDHAKFIKAADNRLVYELGSGDYYIHIVQPDRWKKGIITDEDIFTTAPFPESHAATIAETSQGLVTAWFGGTKERNPDVGIWISRQVNGKWTQPVEVANGIQNDTLRYACWNPVLFQVPAGDLLLFYKVGPNVAGWKGYMKTSADGGVTWTAARQLPDGFLGPVKNKPLLLPGGKLLCPSSTEGHGWNIHFELTTDTGKTWTKIGPLQKDSTINAIQPSILQYGNGKMQILCRNKGGNIVQSWSLDSGKTWSPLSLNSLPNNNSGTDAVTLKDGRQLIVYNHVSTPKGAGKGRRTPLNVSLSEDGIHWSAALVLENSPVSQYSYPAVIQSSDGYIHIVYTWRRQRIRYVKIDPRQLELTPINNELWKTADAGL
;
A
#
# COMPACT_ATOMS: atom_id res chain seq x y z
N MET A 1 -22.45 -32.08 -34.49
CA MET A 1 -22.82 -30.69 -34.14
C MET A 1 -21.87 -30.22 -33.06
N HIS A 2 -20.80 -29.50 -33.44
CA HIS A 2 -19.90 -28.88 -32.46
C HIS A 2 -20.59 -27.60 -31.99
N ALA A 3 -20.79 -27.45 -30.67
CA ALA A 3 -21.09 -26.14 -30.12
C ALA A 3 -19.97 -25.20 -30.59
N LEU A 4 -20.31 -24.14 -31.32
CA LEU A 4 -19.37 -23.09 -31.67
C LEU A 4 -18.97 -22.38 -30.37
N PHE A 5 -17.88 -22.82 -29.77
CA PHE A 5 -17.27 -22.16 -28.62
C PHE A 5 -16.95 -20.71 -29.00
N LEU A 6 -17.49 -19.76 -28.25
CA LEU A 6 -17.39 -18.34 -28.57
C LEU A 6 -16.07 -17.78 -28.05
N ILE A 7 -15.00 -17.90 -28.83
CA ILE A 7 -13.74 -17.19 -28.59
C ILE A 7 -13.86 -15.78 -29.13
N LEU A 8 -13.60 -14.78 -28.27
CA LEU A 8 -13.77 -13.37 -28.59
C LEU A 8 -12.46 -12.60 -28.42
N LEU A 9 -12.29 -11.58 -29.26
CA LEU A 9 -11.17 -10.64 -29.21
C LEU A 9 -11.67 -9.30 -28.69
N PHE A 10 -11.05 -8.81 -27.62
CA PHE A 10 -11.43 -7.58 -26.92
C PHE A 10 -10.23 -6.66 -26.74
N HIS A 11 -10.50 -5.43 -26.30
CA HIS A 11 -9.48 -4.44 -25.95
C HIS A 11 -8.40 -4.29 -27.02
N LEU A 12 -8.83 -4.07 -28.26
CA LEU A 12 -7.93 -3.76 -29.36
C LEU A 12 -7.27 -2.42 -29.09
N ARG A 13 -5.96 -2.44 -28.90
CA ARG A 13 -5.18 -1.26 -28.53
C ARG A 13 -4.10 -0.98 -29.56
N CYS A 14 -3.89 0.29 -29.86
CA CYS A 14 -2.78 0.83 -30.65
C CYS A 14 -1.94 1.71 -29.71
N GLU A 15 -0.65 1.43 -29.54
CA GLU A 15 0.21 2.09 -28.54
C GLU A 15 -0.41 2.05 -27.12
N THR A 16 -1.02 0.91 -26.76
CA THR A 16 -1.78 0.67 -25.51
C THR A 16 -3.05 1.51 -25.31
N LEU A 17 -3.45 2.31 -26.31
CA LEU A 17 -4.66 3.14 -26.29
C LEU A 17 -5.78 2.51 -27.12
N GLU A 18 -7.03 2.66 -26.69
CA GLU A 18 -8.20 2.29 -27.49
C GLU A 18 -8.56 3.44 -28.45
N ASN A 19 -8.55 3.16 -29.75
CA ASN A 19 -8.88 4.11 -30.82
C ASN A 19 -8.19 5.49 -30.73
N PRO A 20 -6.85 5.56 -30.57
CA PRO A 20 -6.17 6.84 -30.36
C PRO A 20 -6.20 7.74 -31.60
N VAL A 21 -6.34 9.05 -31.37
CA VAL A 21 -6.37 10.07 -32.41
C VAL A 21 -5.08 10.89 -32.37
N GLY A 22 -4.41 10.99 -33.51
CA GLY A 22 -3.27 11.90 -33.71
C GLY A 22 -1.96 11.42 -33.07
N ILE A 23 -1.61 10.15 -33.23
CA ILE A 23 -0.33 9.62 -32.74
C ILE A 23 0.82 9.92 -33.72
N ASP A 24 2.04 10.08 -33.20
CA ASP A 24 3.25 10.32 -34.00
C ASP A 24 4.11 9.07 -34.21
N VAL A 25 3.72 7.92 -33.63
CA VAL A 25 4.49 6.68 -33.74
C VAL A 25 4.34 6.10 -35.15
N ALA A 26 5.37 6.23 -35.98
CA ALA A 26 5.33 5.84 -37.40
C ALA A 26 5.17 4.32 -37.63
N GLN A 27 5.57 3.50 -36.66
CA GLN A 27 5.37 2.05 -36.64
C GLN A 27 4.60 1.67 -35.36
N PRO A 28 3.30 1.95 -35.31
CA PRO A 28 2.52 1.74 -34.10
C PRO A 28 2.40 0.25 -33.75
N ARG A 29 2.24 -0.03 -32.46
CA ARG A 29 2.16 -1.37 -31.88
C ARG A 29 0.71 -1.72 -31.57
N MET A 30 0.26 -2.89 -32.00
CA MET A 30 -1.09 -3.39 -31.79
C MET A 30 -1.10 -4.49 -30.73
N SER A 31 -2.12 -4.48 -29.87
CA SER A 31 -2.35 -5.50 -28.85
C SER A 31 -3.83 -5.90 -28.85
N TRP A 32 -4.13 -7.14 -28.48
CA TRP A 32 -5.48 -7.66 -28.32
C TRP A 32 -5.56 -8.67 -27.17
N GLU A 33 -6.66 -8.60 -26.42
CA GLU A 33 -7.02 -9.59 -25.40
C GLU A 33 -7.87 -10.70 -26.03
N ILE A 34 -7.63 -11.94 -25.62
CA ILE A 34 -8.40 -13.11 -26.06
C ILE A 34 -9.23 -13.59 -24.86
N ARG A 35 -10.51 -13.89 -25.07
CA ARG A 35 -11.38 -14.51 -24.05
C ARG A 35 -12.02 -15.78 -24.58
N GLY A 36 -12.12 -16.78 -23.71
CA GLY A 36 -12.81 -18.05 -23.95
C GLY A 36 -13.00 -18.79 -22.63
N GLU A 37 -13.97 -19.69 -22.58
CA GLU A 37 -14.35 -20.44 -21.36
C GLU A 37 -13.49 -21.69 -21.13
N GLU A 38 -12.76 -22.14 -22.16
CA GLU A 38 -11.96 -23.36 -22.07
C GLU A 38 -10.61 -23.15 -21.38
N GLN A 39 -10.21 -24.13 -20.58
CA GLN A 39 -8.87 -24.18 -19.99
C GLN A 39 -7.78 -24.47 -21.03
N GLY A 40 -6.59 -23.90 -20.83
CA GLY A 40 -5.41 -24.13 -21.66
C GLY A 40 -5.52 -23.58 -23.08
N LEU A 41 -6.39 -22.60 -23.31
CA LEU A 41 -6.53 -21.91 -24.59
C LEU A 41 -5.29 -21.04 -24.88
N MET A 42 -4.67 -21.28 -26.03
CA MET A 42 -3.45 -20.60 -26.48
C MET A 42 -3.57 -20.15 -27.93
N GLN A 43 -3.08 -18.93 -28.24
CA GLN A 43 -2.92 -18.49 -29.63
C GLN A 43 -1.76 -19.27 -30.29
N THR A 44 -1.93 -19.64 -31.56
CA THR A 44 -0.90 -20.30 -32.37
C THR A 44 -0.54 -19.50 -33.62
N ALA A 45 -1.46 -18.64 -34.09
CA ALA A 45 -1.23 -17.70 -35.18
C ALA A 45 -2.19 -16.51 -35.09
N TYR A 46 -1.85 -15.42 -35.77
CA TYR A 46 -2.72 -14.25 -35.95
C TYR A 46 -2.70 -13.76 -37.40
N GLN A 47 -3.69 -12.93 -37.75
CA GLN A 47 -3.66 -12.09 -38.94
C GLN A 47 -4.25 -10.72 -38.64
N VAL A 48 -3.50 -9.67 -38.96
CA VAL A 48 -3.91 -8.28 -38.87
C VAL A 48 -4.16 -7.72 -40.27
N ILE A 49 -5.26 -7.00 -40.44
CA ILE A 49 -5.55 -6.20 -41.63
C ILE A 49 -5.68 -4.75 -41.19
N VAL A 50 -4.98 -3.85 -41.89
CA VAL A 50 -5.06 -2.40 -41.73
C VAL A 50 -5.41 -1.77 -43.07
N ALA A 51 -6.44 -0.95 -43.07
CA ALA A 51 -6.98 -0.28 -44.24
C ALA A 51 -7.15 1.22 -44.01
N SER A 52 -7.12 1.99 -45.10
CA SER A 52 -7.33 3.45 -45.10
C SER A 52 -8.79 3.89 -44.93
N SER A 53 -9.74 2.94 -44.93
CA SER A 53 -11.18 3.20 -44.79
C SER A 53 -11.91 1.96 -44.24
N LEU A 54 -13.08 2.18 -43.64
CA LEU A 54 -13.93 1.09 -43.14
C LEU A 54 -14.47 0.22 -44.29
N GLU A 55 -14.77 0.81 -45.45
CA GLU A 55 -15.28 0.10 -46.62
C GLU A 55 -14.27 -0.93 -47.13
N LYS A 56 -12.99 -0.54 -47.24
CA LYS A 56 -11.90 -1.46 -47.59
C LYS A 56 -11.70 -2.53 -46.53
N LEU A 57 -11.71 -2.15 -45.25
CA LEU A 57 -11.57 -3.09 -44.14
C LEU A 57 -12.69 -4.15 -44.14
N ALA A 58 -13.93 -3.74 -44.43
CA ALA A 58 -15.09 -4.64 -44.51
C ALA A 58 -14.92 -5.69 -45.62
N LYS A 59 -14.28 -5.32 -46.73
CA LYS A 59 -13.91 -6.22 -47.84
C LYS A 59 -12.64 -7.04 -47.59
N ASN A 60 -12.02 -6.93 -46.41
CA ASN A 60 -10.70 -7.51 -46.09
C ASN A 60 -9.56 -6.98 -46.99
N GLU A 61 -9.71 -5.78 -47.55
CA GLU A 61 -8.68 -5.12 -48.35
C GLU A 61 -7.73 -4.31 -47.43
N GLY A 62 -6.62 -4.95 -47.02
CA GLY A 62 -5.58 -4.32 -46.21
C GLY A 62 -4.63 -3.45 -47.04
N ASP A 63 -5.12 -2.35 -47.60
CA ASP A 63 -4.34 -1.51 -48.53
C ASP A 63 -3.15 -0.80 -47.86
N LEU A 64 -3.15 -0.70 -46.53
CA LEU A 64 -2.02 -0.21 -45.74
C LEU A 64 -1.15 -1.38 -45.24
N TRP A 65 -1.79 -2.41 -44.69
CA TRP A 65 -1.11 -3.62 -44.26
C TRP A 65 -2.04 -4.84 -44.24
N ASN A 66 -1.48 -6.00 -44.60
CA ASN A 66 -2.07 -7.30 -44.32
C ASN A 66 -0.92 -8.22 -43.92
N SER A 67 -0.91 -8.68 -42.67
CA SER A 67 0.19 -9.52 -42.17
C SER A 67 0.21 -10.92 -42.80
N GLY A 68 -0.88 -11.33 -43.45
CA GLY A 68 -1.15 -12.75 -43.70
C GLY A 68 -1.28 -13.53 -42.38
N LYS A 69 -1.34 -14.86 -42.48
CA LYS A 69 -1.33 -15.73 -41.31
C LYS A 69 0.10 -15.83 -40.77
N VAL A 70 0.37 -15.18 -39.64
CA VAL A 70 1.67 -15.22 -38.95
C VAL A 70 1.62 -16.28 -37.86
N LYS A 71 2.50 -17.29 -37.95
CA LYS A 71 2.62 -18.35 -36.92
C LYS A 71 3.36 -17.79 -35.70
N SER A 72 2.60 -17.25 -34.76
CA SER A 72 3.10 -16.63 -33.53
C SER A 72 2.01 -16.61 -32.46
N ASP A 73 2.41 -16.78 -31.21
CA ASP A 73 1.57 -16.65 -30.02
C ASP A 73 1.64 -15.25 -29.41
N GLN A 74 2.31 -14.30 -30.05
CA GLN A 74 2.35 -12.90 -29.63
C GLN A 74 0.97 -12.25 -29.87
N SER A 75 0.40 -11.66 -28.82
CA SER A 75 -0.87 -10.91 -28.87
C SER A 75 -0.75 -9.49 -28.31
N ILE A 76 0.44 -9.10 -27.86
CA ILE A 76 0.74 -7.77 -27.35
C ILE A 76 1.93 -7.19 -28.12
N GLN A 77 1.93 -5.86 -28.31
CA GLN A 77 3.05 -5.12 -28.88
C GLN A 77 3.44 -5.58 -30.31
N VAL A 78 2.48 -6.03 -31.11
CA VAL A 78 2.69 -6.43 -32.51
C VAL A 78 2.93 -5.19 -33.37
N VAL A 79 4.15 -5.01 -33.85
CA VAL A 79 4.57 -3.82 -34.59
C VAL A 79 3.93 -3.80 -35.98
N TYR A 80 3.35 -2.66 -36.36
CA TYR A 80 2.90 -2.40 -37.71
C TYR A 80 4.05 -2.51 -38.71
N ASN A 81 3.91 -3.41 -39.69
CA ASN A 81 4.92 -3.66 -40.72
C ASN A 81 4.36 -3.47 -42.15
N GLY A 82 3.52 -2.46 -42.32
CA GLY A 82 2.90 -2.10 -43.59
C GLY A 82 3.58 -0.94 -44.31
N LYS A 83 2.83 -0.29 -45.19
CA LYS A 83 3.28 0.92 -45.91
C LYS A 83 3.56 2.06 -44.92
N ALA A 84 4.55 2.90 -45.22
CA ALA A 84 4.84 4.09 -44.42
C ALA A 84 3.58 4.95 -44.24
N LEU A 85 3.27 5.25 -42.98
CA LEU A 85 2.12 6.06 -42.60
C LEU A 85 2.43 7.55 -42.80
N LYS A 86 1.41 8.33 -43.17
CA LYS A 86 1.50 9.76 -43.45
C LYS A 86 0.73 10.57 -42.41
N SER A 87 1.08 11.85 -42.26
CA SER A 87 0.35 12.77 -41.40
C SER A 87 -1.15 12.79 -41.72
N ARG A 88 -1.99 12.86 -40.68
CA ARG A 88 -3.47 12.88 -40.76
C ARG A 88 -4.13 11.60 -41.28
N GLN A 89 -3.36 10.55 -41.55
CA GLN A 89 -3.90 9.33 -42.13
C GLN A 89 -4.75 8.57 -41.10
N ASP A 90 -6.00 8.26 -41.48
CA ASP A 90 -6.83 7.32 -40.73
C ASP A 90 -6.44 5.88 -41.08
N CYS A 91 -6.35 5.05 -40.04
CA CYS A 91 -6.00 3.65 -40.13
C CYS A 91 -7.06 2.84 -39.38
N TYR A 92 -7.82 2.02 -40.11
CA TYR A 92 -8.79 1.10 -39.54
C TYR A 92 -8.23 -0.30 -39.57
N TRP A 93 -8.35 -1.04 -38.48
CA TRP A 93 -7.78 -2.37 -38.38
C TRP A 93 -8.69 -3.37 -37.72
N LYS A 94 -8.43 -4.64 -38.00
CA LYS A 94 -9.04 -5.78 -37.31
C LYS A 94 -8.06 -6.93 -37.28
N VAL A 95 -8.26 -7.82 -36.33
CA VAL A 95 -7.42 -9.00 -36.13
C VAL A 95 -8.29 -10.25 -36.06
N ARG A 96 -7.77 -11.37 -36.57
CA ARG A 96 -8.28 -12.71 -36.25
C ARG A 96 -7.13 -13.56 -35.74
N VAL A 97 -7.47 -14.60 -34.99
CA VAL A 97 -6.49 -15.51 -34.39
C VAL A 97 -6.83 -16.96 -34.69
N TRP A 98 -5.82 -17.82 -34.66
CA TRP A 98 -5.98 -19.27 -34.56
C TRP A 98 -5.49 -19.69 -33.19
N THR A 99 -6.26 -20.52 -32.51
CA THR A 99 -5.90 -21.11 -31.23
C THR A 99 -5.59 -22.59 -31.39
N ASN A 100 -5.17 -23.25 -30.31
CA ASN A 100 -5.13 -24.71 -30.22
C ASN A 100 -6.51 -25.39 -30.26
N ARG A 101 -7.60 -24.63 -30.47
CA ARG A 101 -8.98 -25.12 -30.68
C ARG A 101 -9.53 -24.80 -32.07
N GLY A 102 -8.77 -24.08 -32.90
CA GLY A 102 -9.16 -23.77 -34.28
C GLY A 102 -9.14 -22.28 -34.59
N GLU A 103 -9.79 -21.91 -35.69
CA GLU A 103 -9.87 -20.54 -36.16
C GLU A 103 -10.96 -19.75 -35.44
N CYS A 104 -10.67 -18.50 -35.08
CA CYS A 104 -11.61 -17.58 -34.44
C CYS A 104 -12.17 -16.57 -35.45
N ALA A 105 -13.31 -15.98 -35.13
CA ALA A 105 -13.88 -14.89 -35.91
C ALA A 105 -12.99 -13.64 -35.89
N TRP A 106 -13.19 -12.75 -36.86
CA TRP A 106 -12.59 -11.41 -36.85
C TRP A 106 -13.06 -10.62 -35.64
N SER A 107 -12.17 -9.82 -35.07
CA SER A 107 -12.52 -8.77 -34.11
C SER A 107 -13.47 -7.74 -34.73
N LYS A 108 -14.12 -6.95 -33.87
CA LYS A 108 -14.70 -5.68 -34.32
C LYS A 108 -13.58 -4.78 -34.88
N PRO A 109 -13.87 -3.94 -35.89
CA PRO A 109 -12.94 -2.91 -36.33
C PRO A 109 -12.53 -1.98 -35.19
N ALA A 110 -11.24 -1.67 -35.13
CA ALA A 110 -10.66 -0.61 -34.31
C ALA A 110 -9.97 0.40 -35.23
N HIS A 111 -9.53 1.53 -34.66
CA HIS A 111 -9.01 2.66 -35.42
C HIS A 111 -7.78 3.26 -34.75
N TRP A 112 -6.96 3.96 -35.52
CA TRP A 112 -6.14 5.06 -35.01
C TRP A 112 -5.97 6.10 -36.12
N SER A 113 -5.58 7.32 -35.76
CA SER A 113 -5.15 8.31 -36.76
C SER A 113 -3.76 8.84 -36.49
N MET A 114 -3.03 9.16 -37.55
CA MET A 114 -1.72 9.81 -37.44
C MET A 114 -1.89 11.31 -37.12
N GLY A 115 -0.94 11.83 -36.35
CA GLY A 115 -0.81 13.25 -36.03
C GLY A 115 -0.17 14.06 -37.17
N LEU A 116 0.59 15.07 -36.79
CA LEU A 116 1.39 15.91 -37.69
C LEU A 116 2.87 15.50 -37.55
N LEU A 117 3.31 14.60 -38.44
CA LEU A 117 4.60 13.92 -38.32
C LEU A 117 5.81 14.81 -38.62
N HIS A 118 5.60 15.86 -39.41
CA HIS A 118 6.66 16.77 -39.84
C HIS A 118 6.35 18.22 -39.44
N PRO A 119 7.34 19.03 -39.06
CA PRO A 119 7.12 20.44 -38.70
C PRO A 119 6.36 21.24 -39.79
N GLU A 120 6.61 20.97 -41.07
CA GLU A 120 5.93 21.60 -42.20
C GLU A 120 4.44 21.25 -42.33
N ASP A 121 3.96 20.21 -41.63
CA ASP A 121 2.54 19.90 -41.55
C ASP A 121 1.76 20.94 -40.74
N TRP A 122 2.45 21.67 -39.85
CA TRP A 122 1.90 22.81 -39.15
C TRP A 122 1.86 24.03 -40.07
N LYS A 123 0.67 24.61 -40.20
CA LYS A 123 0.36 25.87 -40.87
C LYS A 123 0.08 27.00 -39.87
N GLY A 124 -0.19 26.65 -38.61
CA GLY A 124 -0.26 27.58 -37.49
C GLY A 124 1.08 28.21 -37.15
N ARG A 125 1.01 29.43 -36.62
CA ARG A 125 2.13 30.17 -36.03
C ARG A 125 1.93 30.28 -34.53
N TRP A 126 3.02 30.34 -33.79
CA TRP A 126 2.96 30.64 -32.37
C TRP A 126 2.45 32.07 -32.16
N ILE A 127 1.38 32.21 -31.39
CA ILE A 127 0.76 33.49 -31.06
C ILE A 127 0.74 33.70 -29.54
N GLY A 128 0.85 34.96 -29.11
CA GLY A 128 0.86 35.28 -27.68
C GLY A 128 1.08 36.76 -27.40
N ALA A 129 1.49 37.04 -26.16
CA ALA A 129 1.99 38.35 -25.72
C ALA A 129 3.22 38.14 -24.84
N ASP A 130 4.42 38.48 -25.28
CA ASP A 130 5.66 38.24 -24.51
C ASP A 130 5.93 39.34 -23.47
N THR A 131 4.89 39.71 -22.74
CA THR A 131 4.91 40.72 -21.66
C THR A 131 3.93 40.37 -20.54
N SER A 132 4.10 41.03 -19.40
CA SER A 132 3.12 41.04 -18.31
C SER A 132 2.23 42.29 -18.40
N PHE A 133 1.03 42.21 -17.81
CA PHE A 133 0.09 43.33 -17.73
C PHE A 133 0.25 44.09 -16.41
N ALA A 134 -0.25 45.33 -16.34
CA ALA A 134 -0.04 46.21 -15.19
C ALA A 134 -0.55 45.65 -13.84
N TRP A 135 -1.52 44.73 -13.88
CA TRP A 135 -2.06 44.05 -12.70
C TRP A 135 -1.42 42.69 -12.39
N ASP A 136 -0.53 42.21 -13.25
CA ASP A 136 0.18 40.95 -13.02
C ASP A 136 1.28 41.14 -11.96
N SER A 137 1.64 40.05 -11.29
CA SER A 137 2.77 40.03 -10.36
C SER A 137 3.91 39.23 -10.98
N ALA A 138 4.50 39.69 -12.09
CA ALA A 138 5.52 38.90 -12.79
C ALA A 138 6.89 38.86 -12.09
N HIS A 139 7.26 39.94 -11.40
CA HIS A 139 8.61 40.18 -10.89
C HIS A 139 8.76 40.07 -9.36
N THR A 140 7.84 39.37 -8.70
CA THR A 140 7.89 39.15 -7.24
C THR A 140 8.25 37.70 -6.90
N GLN A 141 8.50 37.40 -5.61
CA GLN A 141 8.58 36.02 -5.12
C GLN A 141 7.28 35.25 -5.43
N PHE A 142 6.14 35.96 -5.39
CA PHE A 142 4.81 35.40 -5.65
C PHE A 142 4.40 35.46 -7.12
N SER A 143 5.33 35.09 -8.01
CA SER A 143 5.19 35.35 -9.44
C SER A 143 3.96 34.70 -10.06
N ARG A 144 3.03 35.49 -10.62
CA ARG A 144 1.78 35.01 -11.24
C ARG A 144 1.23 36.00 -12.26
N LEU A 145 0.68 35.47 -13.34
CA LEU A 145 -0.02 36.22 -14.38
C LEU A 145 -1.53 35.96 -14.35
N SER A 146 -2.28 36.90 -14.88
CA SER A 146 -3.65 36.73 -15.37
C SER A 146 -3.70 35.75 -16.54
N ALA A 147 -4.82 35.04 -16.67
CA ALA A 147 -5.01 34.12 -17.78
C ALA A 147 -5.21 34.88 -19.10
N ARG A 148 -4.75 34.28 -20.20
CA ARG A 148 -4.79 34.88 -21.54
C ARG A 148 -5.88 34.23 -22.37
N TYR A 149 -6.84 35.03 -22.82
CA TYR A 149 -7.97 34.58 -23.61
C TYR A 149 -7.70 34.91 -25.08
N TYR A 150 -7.80 33.90 -25.93
CA TYR A 150 -7.58 33.97 -27.37
C TYR A 150 -8.87 33.60 -28.08
N ARG A 151 -9.30 34.37 -29.08
CA ARG A 151 -10.46 34.00 -29.89
C ARG A 151 -10.26 34.26 -31.37
N ARG A 152 -10.98 33.49 -32.19
CA ARG A 152 -11.12 33.71 -33.63
C ARG A 152 -12.49 33.25 -34.11
N ASP A 153 -13.18 34.13 -34.84
CA ASP A 153 -14.34 33.75 -35.63
C ASP A 153 -13.90 33.14 -36.97
N PHE A 154 -14.66 32.16 -37.45
CA PHE A 154 -14.46 31.55 -38.76
C PHE A 154 -15.80 31.09 -39.35
N THR A 155 -15.79 30.71 -40.62
CA THR A 155 -16.99 30.20 -41.29
C THR A 155 -16.71 28.80 -41.82
N SER A 156 -17.65 27.88 -41.61
CA SER A 156 -17.68 26.55 -42.20
C SER A 156 -18.74 26.47 -43.31
N GLN A 157 -18.60 25.48 -44.20
CA GLN A 157 -19.58 25.18 -45.23
C GLN A 157 -20.53 24.05 -44.79
N SER A 158 -21.64 23.87 -45.49
CA SER A 158 -22.50 22.69 -45.31
C SER A 158 -21.76 21.40 -45.66
N SER A 159 -22.26 20.27 -45.17
CA SER A 159 -21.70 18.94 -45.48
C SER A 159 -20.27 18.71 -44.95
N LEU A 160 -19.99 19.22 -43.75
CA LEU A 160 -18.77 18.86 -43.01
C LEU A 160 -18.76 17.34 -42.76
N LYS A 161 -17.64 16.71 -43.09
CA LYS A 161 -17.41 15.27 -42.89
C LYS A 161 -16.59 15.01 -41.62
N LYS A 162 -15.55 15.81 -41.39
CA LYS A 162 -14.61 15.63 -40.26
C LYS A 162 -14.01 16.99 -39.87
N ALA A 163 -13.82 17.20 -38.58
CA ALA A 163 -13.01 18.30 -38.05
C ALA A 163 -12.02 17.79 -37.00
N THR A 164 -10.74 18.06 -37.22
CA THR A 164 -9.66 17.66 -36.30
C THR A 164 -8.94 18.89 -35.79
N LEU A 165 -8.79 19.01 -34.48
CA LEU A 165 -8.02 20.07 -33.83
C LEU A 165 -6.67 19.52 -33.35
N TYR A 166 -5.60 20.23 -33.68
CA TYR A 166 -4.27 20.07 -33.11
C TYR A 166 -3.93 21.31 -32.29
N ILE A 167 -3.54 21.15 -31.03
CA ILE A 167 -3.31 22.28 -30.11
C ILE A 167 -2.12 22.03 -29.19
N ALA A 168 -1.30 23.07 -29.03
CA ALA A 168 -0.23 23.12 -28.02
C ALA A 168 -0.28 24.46 -27.29
N GLY A 169 -0.36 24.40 -25.96
CA GLY A 169 -0.46 25.56 -25.08
C GLY A 169 0.50 25.41 -23.90
N PRO A 170 1.83 25.57 -24.11
CA PRO A 170 2.81 25.51 -23.02
C PRO A 170 2.46 26.50 -21.92
N GLY A 171 2.35 25.96 -20.71
CA GLY A 171 1.64 26.56 -19.60
C GLY A 171 0.55 25.58 -19.20
N LEU A 172 -0.70 26.02 -19.25
CA LEU A 172 -1.89 25.17 -19.27
C LEU A 172 -2.92 25.80 -20.21
N TYR A 173 -3.82 25.02 -20.81
CA TYR A 173 -4.87 25.54 -21.69
C TYR A 173 -6.25 24.92 -21.41
N GLU A 174 -7.28 25.68 -21.77
CA GLU A 174 -8.66 25.22 -21.91
C GLU A 174 -9.25 25.77 -23.21
N GLY A 175 -9.82 24.88 -24.04
CA GLY A 175 -10.34 25.23 -25.36
C GLY A 175 -11.86 25.15 -25.45
N PHE A 176 -12.45 25.97 -26.32
CA PHE A 176 -13.88 26.03 -26.61
C PHE A 176 -14.15 26.20 -28.10
N ILE A 177 -15.19 25.56 -28.61
CA ILE A 177 -15.77 25.83 -29.94
C ILE A 177 -17.27 26.07 -29.74
N ASN A 178 -17.77 27.21 -30.21
CA ASN A 178 -19.18 27.61 -30.12
C ASN A 178 -19.76 27.46 -28.70
N GLY A 179 -19.04 27.99 -27.71
CA GLY A 179 -19.42 27.93 -26.30
C GLY A 179 -19.26 26.56 -25.62
N ARG A 180 -18.92 25.50 -26.37
CA ARG A 180 -18.73 24.14 -25.83
C ARG A 180 -17.26 23.85 -25.61
N ARG A 181 -16.94 23.27 -24.45
CA ARG A 181 -15.57 22.87 -24.08
C ARG A 181 -15.06 21.79 -25.03
N ILE A 182 -13.78 21.87 -25.38
CA ILE A 182 -13.06 20.86 -26.14
C ILE A 182 -12.55 19.81 -25.15
N GLY A 183 -12.89 18.55 -25.41
CA GLY A 183 -12.54 17.43 -24.53
C GLY A 183 -13.09 17.58 -23.10
N THR A 184 -12.50 16.82 -22.17
CA THR A 184 -12.95 16.78 -20.75
C THR A 184 -11.80 16.87 -19.76
N GLU A 185 -10.57 16.73 -20.26
CA GLU A 185 -9.32 16.94 -19.54
C GLU A 185 -9.20 18.33 -18.91
N VAL A 186 -8.45 18.37 -17.82
CA VAL A 186 -8.08 19.57 -17.09
C VAL A 186 -6.57 19.66 -17.04
N LEU A 187 -6.02 20.84 -16.77
CA LEU A 187 -4.58 21.02 -16.65
C LEU A 187 -3.81 20.46 -17.87
N SER A 188 -4.37 20.61 -19.07
CA SER A 188 -3.69 20.23 -20.31
C SER A 188 -2.66 21.27 -20.71
N GLN A 189 -1.53 20.93 -21.29
CA GLN A 189 -1.01 19.61 -21.68
C GLN A 189 -0.02 19.04 -20.63
N SER A 190 0.41 17.78 -20.79
CA SER A 190 1.43 17.17 -19.93
C SER A 190 2.68 18.06 -19.79
N PRO A 191 3.19 18.29 -18.56
CA PRO A 191 4.39 19.08 -18.31
C PRO A 191 5.64 18.38 -18.85
N THR A 192 6.57 19.13 -19.45
CA THR A 192 7.86 18.64 -19.96
C THR A 192 8.94 19.68 -19.70
N ASP A 193 10.21 19.35 -19.99
CA ASP A 193 11.21 20.41 -20.23
C ASP A 193 10.92 21.07 -21.58
N TYR A 194 10.23 22.22 -21.54
CA TYR A 194 9.76 22.92 -22.73
C TYR A 194 10.88 23.45 -23.66
N ARG A 195 12.15 23.33 -23.24
CA ARG A 195 13.33 23.64 -24.07
C ARG A 195 13.72 22.46 -24.98
N LYS A 196 13.25 21.25 -24.67
CA LYS A 196 13.62 19.99 -25.33
C LYS A 196 12.43 19.34 -26.02
N THR A 197 11.30 19.24 -25.32
CA THR A 197 10.07 18.62 -25.83
C THR A 197 8.84 19.47 -25.49
N LEU A 198 7.93 19.58 -26.45
CA LEU A 198 6.60 20.19 -26.31
C LEU A 198 5.56 19.15 -26.70
N ARG A 199 4.64 18.84 -25.79
CA ARG A 199 3.49 18.00 -26.16
C ARG A 199 2.47 18.81 -26.95
N TYR A 200 1.70 18.14 -27.81
CA TYR A 200 0.48 18.69 -28.39
C TYR A 200 -0.62 17.63 -28.30
N ASN A 201 -1.87 18.08 -28.25
CA ASN A 201 -3.04 17.20 -28.19
C ASN A 201 -3.81 17.27 -29.51
N THR A 202 -4.49 16.16 -29.83
CA THR A 202 -5.34 16.04 -31.00
C THR A 202 -6.76 15.69 -30.57
N TYR A 203 -7.76 16.38 -31.12
CA TYR A 203 -9.17 16.15 -30.82
C TYR A 203 -9.98 15.99 -32.09
N ASP A 204 -10.92 15.03 -32.10
CA ASP A 204 -12.06 15.08 -33.00
C ASP A 204 -13.07 16.10 -32.46
N VAL A 205 -13.28 17.17 -33.22
CA VAL A 205 -14.21 18.25 -32.88
C VAL A 205 -15.34 18.36 -33.88
N THR A 206 -15.58 17.33 -34.70
CA THR A 206 -16.59 17.32 -35.76
C THR A 206 -17.97 17.71 -35.22
N GLY A 207 -18.36 17.15 -34.06
CA GLY A 207 -19.65 17.45 -33.42
C GLY A 207 -19.76 18.82 -32.75
N LEU A 208 -18.69 19.62 -32.72
CA LEU A 208 -18.70 20.98 -32.17
C LEU A 208 -18.85 22.07 -33.25
N ILE A 209 -18.61 21.73 -34.52
CA ILE A 209 -18.70 22.66 -35.63
C ILE A 209 -20.16 22.78 -36.10
N GLN A 210 -20.65 24.01 -36.23
CA GLN A 210 -21.95 24.30 -36.83
C GLN A 210 -21.79 24.80 -38.26
N ASN A 211 -22.85 24.76 -39.07
CA ASN A 211 -22.84 25.33 -40.42
C ASN A 211 -22.80 26.87 -40.35
N GLY A 212 -22.00 27.51 -41.19
CA GLY A 212 -21.89 28.97 -41.23
C GLY A 212 -20.92 29.51 -40.16
N ALA A 213 -21.34 30.52 -39.41
CA ALA A 213 -20.47 31.22 -38.46
C ALA A 213 -20.12 30.34 -37.26
N ASN A 214 -18.83 30.31 -36.89
CA ASN A 214 -18.29 29.57 -35.76
C ASN A 214 -17.29 30.45 -35.01
N ALA A 215 -17.04 30.14 -33.74
CA ALA A 215 -15.92 30.69 -32.97
C ALA A 215 -15.12 29.58 -32.31
N ILE A 216 -13.80 29.79 -32.24
CA ILE A 216 -12.90 29.03 -31.39
C ILE A 216 -12.28 29.97 -30.36
N GLY A 217 -12.28 29.54 -29.09
CA GLY A 217 -11.72 30.26 -27.96
C GLY A 217 -10.74 29.39 -27.19
N VAL A 218 -9.64 29.95 -26.72
CA VAL A 218 -8.66 29.25 -25.87
C VAL A 218 -8.24 30.16 -24.73
N THR A 219 -8.25 29.64 -23.51
CA THR A 219 -7.70 30.30 -22.33
C THR A 219 -6.37 29.65 -21.97
N LEU A 220 -5.32 30.44 -21.71
CA LEU A 220 -4.02 29.95 -21.23
C LEU A 220 -3.72 30.41 -19.80
N GLY A 221 -3.31 29.47 -18.96
CA GLY A 221 -2.75 29.70 -17.63
C GLY A 221 -1.23 29.58 -17.57
N ASN A 222 -0.64 29.91 -16.43
CA ASN A 222 0.82 29.93 -16.24
C ASN A 222 1.45 28.54 -16.40
N GLY A 223 0.82 27.53 -15.79
CA GLY A 223 1.38 26.20 -15.63
C GLY A 223 2.82 26.21 -15.13
N ARG A 224 3.62 25.26 -15.62
CA ARG A 224 5.06 25.20 -15.36
C ARG A 224 5.90 26.00 -16.36
N TYR A 225 5.27 26.59 -17.38
CA TYR A 225 5.95 27.36 -18.42
C TYR A 225 6.32 28.76 -17.91
N PHE A 226 5.38 29.44 -17.26
CA PHE A 226 5.68 30.62 -16.45
C PHE A 226 5.93 30.17 -15.01
N THR A 227 7.15 29.69 -14.76
CA THR A 227 7.51 29.01 -13.51
C THR A 227 7.31 29.88 -12.28
N MET A 228 6.67 29.31 -11.25
CA MET A 228 6.53 29.96 -9.95
C MET A 228 7.90 30.24 -9.32
N ARG A 229 8.04 31.39 -8.65
CA ARG A 229 9.25 31.79 -7.89
C ARG A 229 10.48 31.99 -8.77
N GLN A 230 10.31 32.15 -10.08
CA GLN A 230 11.41 32.24 -11.03
C GLN A 230 12.51 33.26 -10.68
N ASN A 231 12.14 34.42 -10.12
CA ASN A 231 13.11 35.46 -9.74
C ASN A 231 13.65 35.34 -8.31
N TYR A 232 13.10 34.42 -7.50
CA TYR A 232 13.51 34.24 -6.11
C TYR A 232 14.80 33.42 -5.99
N LYS A 233 14.95 32.39 -6.84
CA LYS A 233 16.16 31.56 -6.91
C LYS A 233 16.55 31.29 -8.38
N PRO A 234 16.99 32.31 -9.13
CA PRO A 234 17.18 32.23 -10.58
C PRO A 234 18.27 31.23 -11.01
N ALA A 235 19.26 30.96 -10.15
CA ALA A 235 20.26 29.92 -10.41
C ALA A 235 19.70 28.49 -10.24
N LYS A 236 18.64 28.33 -9.44
CA LYS A 236 17.99 27.03 -9.16
C LYS A 236 16.85 26.76 -10.13
N ILE A 237 16.00 27.75 -10.42
CA ILE A 237 14.71 27.56 -11.09
C ILE A 237 14.85 27.85 -12.58
N ASN A 238 14.47 26.88 -13.43
CA ASN A 238 14.38 27.10 -14.87
C ASN A 238 13.11 27.88 -15.23
N THR A 239 13.26 28.80 -16.17
CA THR A 239 12.19 29.62 -16.72
C THR A 239 12.09 29.39 -18.22
N PHE A 240 10.89 29.48 -18.78
CA PHE A 240 10.65 29.15 -20.19
C PHE A 240 10.06 30.31 -20.97
N GLY A 241 9.15 31.07 -20.37
CA GLY A 241 8.60 32.28 -20.98
C GLY A 241 7.15 32.52 -20.58
N TYR A 242 6.47 33.32 -21.40
CA TYR A 242 5.07 33.66 -21.24
C TYR A 242 4.16 32.69 -22.00
N PRO A 243 3.00 32.27 -21.45
CA PRO A 243 2.09 31.32 -22.11
C PRO A 243 1.71 31.77 -23.53
N ARG A 244 1.80 30.84 -24.47
CA ARG A 244 1.63 31.07 -25.92
C ARG A 244 0.92 29.89 -26.57
N LEU A 245 0.27 30.13 -27.70
CA LEU A 245 -0.61 29.16 -28.37
C LEU A 245 -0.08 28.80 -29.76
N LEU A 246 -0.06 27.50 -30.05
CA LEU A 246 -0.04 26.97 -31.41
C LEU A 246 -1.30 26.15 -31.62
N LEU A 247 -2.04 26.45 -32.70
CA LEU A 247 -3.32 25.80 -32.97
C LEU A 247 -3.54 25.60 -34.46
N GLN A 248 -4.12 24.47 -34.82
CA GLN A 248 -4.56 24.16 -36.16
C GLN A 248 -5.84 23.33 -36.14
N LEU A 249 -6.95 23.91 -36.59
CA LEU A 249 -8.22 23.21 -36.84
C LEU A 249 -8.35 22.91 -38.33
N GLU A 250 -8.46 21.64 -38.68
CA GLU A 250 -8.63 21.17 -40.06
C GLU A 250 -10.07 20.67 -40.27
N LEU A 251 -10.77 21.23 -41.27
CA LEU A 251 -12.10 20.84 -41.69
C LEU A 251 -12.03 20.11 -43.02
N GLU A 252 -12.61 18.92 -43.11
CA GLU A 252 -12.80 18.15 -44.35
C GLU A 252 -14.30 18.08 -44.68
N TYR A 253 -14.65 18.42 -45.91
CA TYR A 253 -16.03 18.42 -46.41
C TYR A 253 -16.30 17.18 -47.27
N ALA A 254 -17.58 16.81 -47.41
CA ALA A 254 -18.01 15.63 -48.19
C ALA A 254 -17.57 15.66 -49.66
N ASN A 255 -17.34 16.85 -50.23
CA ASN A 255 -16.83 17.03 -51.60
C ASN A 255 -15.29 16.93 -51.72
N GLY A 256 -14.60 16.61 -50.62
CA GLY A 256 -13.14 16.49 -50.57
C GLY A 256 -12.39 17.82 -50.35
N LYS A 257 -13.08 18.96 -50.32
CA LYS A 257 -12.45 20.25 -49.99
C LYS A 257 -11.97 20.25 -48.54
N LYS A 258 -10.84 20.92 -48.30
CA LYS A 258 -10.29 21.13 -46.95
C LYS A 258 -10.17 22.62 -46.63
N GLN A 259 -10.34 22.95 -45.35
CA GLN A 259 -10.14 24.30 -44.83
C GLN A 259 -9.34 24.22 -43.54
N ILE A 260 -8.35 25.11 -43.38
CA ILE A 260 -7.50 25.16 -42.19
C ILE A 260 -7.73 26.50 -41.49
N ILE A 261 -8.05 26.43 -40.20
CA ILE A 261 -8.15 27.57 -39.30
C ILE A 261 -6.96 27.48 -38.35
N ALA A 262 -5.95 28.32 -38.59
CA ALA A 262 -4.67 28.24 -37.92
C ALA A 262 -4.50 29.38 -36.89
N SER A 263 -3.62 29.22 -35.90
CA SER A 263 -3.15 30.32 -35.07
C SER A 263 -2.31 31.29 -35.92
N ASP A 264 -2.74 32.54 -36.03
CA ASP A 264 -2.11 33.58 -36.85
C ASP A 264 -2.55 34.99 -36.36
N LYS A 265 -2.19 36.04 -37.11
CA LYS A 265 -2.52 37.44 -36.75
C LYS A 265 -4.02 37.79 -36.78
N SER A 266 -4.89 36.92 -37.28
CA SER A 266 -6.35 37.15 -37.26
C SER A 266 -6.99 36.82 -35.91
N TRP A 267 -6.23 36.24 -34.98
CA TRP A 267 -6.70 36.02 -33.62
C TRP A 267 -6.65 37.31 -32.79
N GLN A 268 -7.54 37.37 -31.80
CA GLN A 268 -7.59 38.45 -30.83
C GLN A 268 -7.22 37.91 -29.44
N LEU A 269 -6.61 38.75 -28.59
CA LEU A 269 -6.20 38.43 -27.24
C LEU A 269 -6.69 39.45 -26.22
N THR A 270 -7.03 38.99 -25.02
CA THR A 270 -7.12 39.82 -23.82
C THR A 270 -6.57 39.07 -22.61
N ALA A 271 -5.98 39.80 -21.66
CA ALA A 271 -5.68 39.31 -20.32
C ALA A 271 -6.59 39.94 -19.25
N ASP A 272 -7.55 40.78 -19.66
CA ASP A 272 -8.51 41.39 -18.74
C ASP A 272 -9.76 40.54 -18.53
N GLY A 273 -9.58 39.22 -18.37
CA GLY A 273 -10.65 38.26 -18.11
C GLY A 273 -10.88 37.95 -16.62
N PRO A 274 -11.75 36.99 -16.29
CA PRO A 274 -12.12 36.70 -14.91
C PRO A 274 -11.02 36.00 -14.10
N ILE A 275 -10.21 35.12 -14.69
CA ILE A 275 -9.06 34.52 -13.99
C ILE A 275 -7.93 35.56 -13.88
N ARG A 276 -7.85 36.20 -12.70
CA ARG A 276 -6.95 37.33 -12.44
C ARG A 276 -5.54 36.92 -12.13
N THR A 277 -5.37 35.81 -11.41
CA THR A 277 -4.07 35.19 -11.19
C THR A 277 -4.23 33.69 -11.02
N ASN A 278 -3.22 32.91 -11.43
CA ASN A 278 -3.18 31.47 -11.23
C ASN A 278 -1.73 30.99 -11.10
N ASN A 279 -1.44 30.07 -10.19
CA ASN A 279 -0.28 29.17 -10.27
C ASN A 279 -0.44 28.00 -9.28
N GLU A 280 0.28 26.90 -9.50
CA GLU A 280 0.14 25.69 -8.69
C GLU A 280 0.36 25.91 -7.18
N TYR A 281 1.30 26.77 -6.77
CA TYR A 281 1.64 26.94 -5.35
C TYR A 281 0.69 27.88 -4.60
N ASP A 282 0.19 28.91 -5.26
CA ASP A 282 -0.54 29.99 -4.59
C ASP A 282 -2.05 29.86 -4.68
N GLY A 283 -2.56 29.21 -5.72
CA GLY A 283 -4.00 29.14 -6.03
C GLY A 283 -4.45 30.12 -7.10
N GLU A 284 -5.77 30.21 -7.27
CA GLU A 284 -6.44 30.98 -8.32
C GLU A 284 -7.30 32.11 -7.72
N GLU A 285 -7.17 33.30 -8.28
CA GLU A 285 -8.06 34.43 -7.99
C GLU A 285 -8.96 34.65 -9.20
N TYR A 286 -10.27 34.50 -9.01
CA TYR A 286 -11.30 34.64 -10.02
C TYR A 286 -12.25 35.79 -9.68
N ASP A 287 -12.43 36.70 -10.62
CA ASP A 287 -13.34 37.84 -10.52
C ASP A 287 -14.49 37.67 -11.52
N ALA A 288 -15.64 37.17 -11.04
CA ALA A 288 -16.80 36.90 -11.88
C ALA A 288 -17.39 38.16 -12.52
N ARG A 289 -17.09 39.34 -11.98
CA ARG A 289 -17.50 40.64 -12.54
C ARG A 289 -16.84 40.92 -13.89
N LYS A 290 -15.73 40.23 -14.19
CA LYS A 290 -14.95 40.32 -15.44
C LYS A 290 -15.21 39.15 -16.39
N GLU A 291 -16.21 38.31 -16.11
CA GLU A 291 -16.67 37.35 -17.10
C GLU A 291 -17.07 38.07 -18.39
N MET A 292 -16.83 37.42 -19.53
CA MET A 292 -17.17 37.93 -20.85
C MET A 292 -18.22 37.00 -21.48
N PRO A 293 -19.51 37.09 -21.12
CA PRO A 293 -20.54 36.18 -21.60
C PRO A 293 -20.52 36.08 -23.13
N GLY A 294 -20.42 34.86 -23.64
CA GLY A 294 -20.44 34.60 -25.07
C GLY A 294 -19.12 34.83 -25.82
N TRP A 295 -18.01 35.16 -25.16
CA TRP A 295 -16.71 35.45 -25.82
C TRP A 295 -16.22 34.36 -26.78
N ASN A 296 -16.59 33.11 -26.49
CA ASN A 296 -16.27 31.89 -27.23
C ASN A 296 -17.41 31.42 -28.16
N ASN A 297 -18.38 32.30 -28.45
CA ASN A 297 -19.41 32.10 -29.48
C ASN A 297 -19.14 33.01 -30.70
N ALA A 298 -19.70 32.59 -31.84
CA ALA A 298 -19.63 33.37 -33.07
C ALA A 298 -20.36 34.72 -32.90
N GLY A 299 -19.81 35.79 -33.47
CA GLY A 299 -20.45 37.11 -33.47
C GLY A 299 -20.29 37.90 -32.17
N PHE A 300 -19.43 37.45 -31.24
CA PHE A 300 -19.11 38.22 -30.04
C PHE A 300 -18.40 39.54 -30.38
N HIS A 301 -18.86 40.63 -29.77
CA HIS A 301 -18.24 41.95 -29.92
C HIS A 301 -16.98 42.07 -29.05
N ALA A 302 -15.82 41.72 -29.61
CA ALA A 302 -14.52 41.76 -28.94
C ALA A 302 -13.92 43.19 -28.81
N GLY A 303 -14.75 44.18 -28.49
CA GLY A 303 -14.29 45.56 -28.26
C GLY A 303 -13.29 45.61 -27.10
N GLY A 304 -12.11 46.22 -27.33
CA GLY A 304 -11.03 46.29 -26.34
C GLY A 304 -10.09 45.08 -26.29
N TRP A 305 -10.35 44.03 -27.08
CA TRP A 305 -9.37 42.96 -27.29
C TRP A 305 -8.26 43.42 -28.22
N GLN A 306 -7.04 43.03 -27.92
CA GLN A 306 -5.84 43.38 -28.67
C GLN A 306 -5.62 42.40 -29.82
N ALA A 307 -4.88 42.82 -30.85
CA ALA A 307 -4.35 41.87 -31.82
C ALA A 307 -3.28 40.99 -31.14
N VAL A 308 -3.17 39.73 -31.55
CA VAL A 308 -2.09 38.85 -31.06
C VAL A 308 -0.75 39.20 -31.71
N ASP A 309 0.33 38.98 -30.98
CA ASP A 309 1.68 38.97 -31.56
C ASP A 309 2.02 37.58 -32.10
N ILE A 310 2.78 37.54 -33.19
CA ILE A 310 3.50 36.32 -33.58
C ILE A 310 4.73 36.25 -32.68
N VAL A 311 4.81 35.21 -31.86
CA VAL A 311 5.90 35.02 -30.89
C VAL A 311 6.82 33.88 -31.36
N PRO A 312 8.09 33.83 -30.90
CA PRO A 312 8.97 32.71 -31.20
C PRO A 312 8.39 31.37 -30.73
N ALA A 313 8.70 30.29 -31.45
CA ALA A 313 8.42 28.95 -30.95
C ALA A 313 9.16 28.71 -29.63
N PRO A 314 8.59 27.97 -28.66
CA PRO A 314 9.39 27.43 -27.58
C PRO A 314 10.45 26.48 -28.14
N GLY A 315 11.59 26.35 -27.45
CA GLY A 315 12.76 25.63 -27.99
C GLY A 315 12.57 24.13 -28.24
N GLY A 316 11.59 23.48 -27.59
CA GLY A 316 11.39 22.04 -27.67
C GLY A 316 10.74 21.53 -28.96
N LYS A 317 10.97 20.25 -29.28
CA LYS A 317 10.34 19.54 -30.41
C LYS A 317 8.88 19.24 -30.10
N LEU A 318 7.98 19.52 -31.05
CA LEU A 318 6.57 19.11 -30.97
C LEU A 318 6.43 17.59 -31.12
N VAL A 319 5.72 16.97 -30.17
CA VAL A 319 5.44 15.53 -30.14
C VAL A 319 4.02 15.31 -29.63
N ALA A 320 3.27 14.40 -30.24
CA ALA A 320 1.94 14.02 -29.75
C ALA A 320 2.01 13.53 -28.30
N GLN A 321 1.00 13.90 -27.51
CA GLN A 321 0.81 13.35 -26.17
C GLN A 321 0.18 11.96 -26.26
N LEU A 322 0.89 10.94 -25.77
CA LEU A 322 0.36 9.57 -25.66
C LEU A 322 -0.05 9.21 -24.22
N ASN A 323 0.58 9.83 -23.22
CA ASN A 323 0.21 9.59 -21.83
C ASN A 323 -1.18 10.14 -21.51
N GLU A 324 -1.81 9.54 -20.52
CA GLU A 324 -3.14 9.86 -20.03
C GLU A 324 -3.24 11.35 -19.68
N PRO A 325 -4.33 12.02 -20.08
CA PRO A 325 -4.56 13.39 -19.65
C PRO A 325 -5.01 13.42 -18.19
N GLN A 326 -4.83 14.56 -17.53
CA GLN A 326 -5.40 14.78 -16.21
C GLN A 326 -6.90 15.08 -16.31
N ARG A 327 -7.70 14.49 -15.42
CA ARG A 327 -9.17 14.64 -15.37
C ARG A 327 -9.66 14.80 -13.93
N ILE A 328 -10.91 15.21 -13.79
CA ILE A 328 -11.65 15.03 -12.54
C ILE A 328 -12.04 13.55 -12.48
N THR A 329 -11.31 12.75 -11.71
CA THR A 329 -11.46 11.28 -11.69
C THR A 329 -12.40 10.79 -10.58
N ALA A 330 -12.69 11.64 -9.61
CA ALA A 330 -13.65 11.36 -8.55
C ALA A 330 -14.15 12.65 -7.91
N THR A 331 -15.25 12.51 -7.20
CA THR A 331 -15.93 13.59 -6.48
C THR A 331 -16.14 13.19 -5.03
N ILE A 332 -15.79 14.06 -4.09
CA ILE A 332 -15.88 13.83 -2.64
C ILE A 332 -16.78 14.89 -2.02
N LYS A 333 -17.76 14.46 -1.21
CA LYS A 333 -18.57 15.38 -0.39
C LYS A 333 -17.89 15.62 0.95
N PRO A 334 -18.00 16.83 1.52
CA PRO A 334 -17.53 17.09 2.88
C PRO A 334 -18.09 16.09 3.89
N LEU A 335 -17.22 15.55 4.74
CA LEU A 335 -17.61 14.75 5.90
C LEU A 335 -18.24 15.65 6.98
N SER A 336 -17.70 16.85 7.18
CA SER A 336 -18.29 17.84 8.08
C SER A 336 -17.91 19.28 7.72
N ILE A 337 -18.74 20.23 8.12
CA ILE A 337 -18.49 21.68 8.06
C ILE A 337 -18.74 22.24 9.45
N LYS A 338 -17.73 22.83 10.09
CA LYS A 338 -17.82 23.34 11.47
C LYS A 338 -17.46 24.83 11.52
N PRO A 339 -18.21 25.66 12.25
CA PRO A 339 -17.83 27.05 12.46
C PRO A 339 -16.56 27.14 13.33
N LEU A 340 -15.70 28.09 13.01
CA LEU A 340 -14.52 28.47 13.79
C LEU A 340 -14.40 30.00 13.78
N LYS A 341 -14.95 30.64 14.83
CA LYS A 341 -15.08 32.11 14.93
C LYS A 341 -15.89 32.67 13.75
N ASP A 342 -15.29 33.52 12.93
CA ASP A 342 -15.84 34.18 11.74
C ASP A 342 -15.64 33.38 10.44
N LYS A 343 -15.27 32.11 10.56
CA LYS A 343 -14.92 31.21 9.45
C LYS A 343 -15.55 29.83 9.60
N TRP A 344 -15.35 28.99 8.60
CA TRP A 344 -15.76 27.59 8.62
C TRP A 344 -14.59 26.67 8.24
N ILE A 345 -14.52 25.52 8.90
CA ILE A 345 -13.58 24.44 8.57
C ILE A 345 -14.37 23.29 7.96
N VAL A 346 -14.01 22.93 6.73
CA VAL A 346 -14.53 21.80 5.98
C VAL A 346 -13.55 20.64 6.16
N ASP A 347 -14.02 19.48 6.62
CA ASP A 347 -13.27 18.22 6.57
C ASP A 347 -13.82 17.38 5.41
N MET A 348 -12.98 17.08 4.42
CA MET A 348 -13.34 16.22 3.29
C MET A 348 -13.29 14.73 3.61
N GLY A 349 -12.81 14.34 4.80
CA GLY A 349 -12.66 12.94 5.23
C GLY A 349 -11.49 12.19 4.59
N GLN A 350 -10.88 12.75 3.54
CA GLN A 350 -9.78 12.17 2.76
C GLN A 350 -8.80 13.28 2.37
N ASN A 351 -7.48 13.01 2.48
CA ASN A 351 -6.43 13.84 1.89
C ASN A 351 -6.25 13.48 0.40
N PHE A 352 -6.47 14.41 -0.52
CA PHE A 352 -6.36 14.19 -1.97
C PHE A 352 -5.79 15.41 -2.69
N ALA A 353 -5.39 15.24 -3.95
CA ALA A 353 -5.00 16.35 -4.82
C ALA A 353 -6.16 16.77 -5.73
N GLY A 354 -6.49 18.06 -5.76
CA GLY A 354 -7.63 18.57 -6.54
C GLY A 354 -8.01 20.00 -6.16
N TRP A 355 -9.30 20.32 -6.26
CA TRP A 355 -9.87 21.61 -5.82
C TRP A 355 -11.29 21.45 -5.28
N LEU A 356 -11.91 22.54 -4.85
CA LEU A 356 -13.35 22.57 -4.56
C LEU A 356 -14.14 23.18 -5.73
N GLN A 357 -15.27 22.56 -6.05
CA GLN A 357 -16.38 23.21 -6.73
C GLN A 357 -17.36 23.72 -5.69
N ILE A 358 -17.78 24.98 -5.83
CA ILE A 358 -18.71 25.64 -4.93
C ILE A 358 -19.95 26.11 -5.68
N LYS A 359 -21.10 26.12 -4.99
CA LYS A 359 -22.26 26.90 -5.39
C LYS A 359 -22.59 27.92 -4.31
N VAL A 360 -22.60 29.20 -4.67
CA VAL A 360 -22.71 30.31 -3.74
C VAL A 360 -23.72 31.33 -4.24
N LYS A 361 -24.46 31.95 -3.33
CA LYS A 361 -25.36 33.07 -3.60
C LYS A 361 -24.97 34.21 -2.67
N GLY A 362 -24.77 35.40 -3.24
CA GLY A 362 -24.38 36.59 -2.50
C GLY A 362 -24.56 37.85 -3.34
N GLN A 363 -24.19 38.98 -2.73
CA GLN A 363 -24.13 40.27 -3.40
C GLN A 363 -22.87 40.37 -4.27
N ARG A 364 -22.94 41.29 -5.23
CA ARG A 364 -21.78 41.68 -6.02
C ARG A 364 -20.65 42.15 -5.09
N ASP A 365 -19.41 41.87 -5.48
CA ASP A 365 -18.17 42.24 -4.76
C ASP A 365 -17.88 41.45 -3.48
N GLU A 366 -18.84 40.68 -2.96
CA GLU A 366 -18.56 39.74 -1.88
C GLU A 366 -17.64 38.61 -2.35
N GLN A 367 -16.93 37.99 -1.41
CA GLN A 367 -15.91 36.99 -1.71
C GLN A 367 -16.12 35.68 -0.96
N VAL A 368 -15.76 34.59 -1.64
CA VAL A 368 -15.46 33.30 -1.01
C VAL A 368 -13.96 33.10 -1.08
N LYS A 369 -13.31 32.97 0.08
CA LYS A 369 -11.89 32.65 0.17
C LYS A 369 -11.71 31.26 0.76
N LEU A 370 -10.99 30.40 0.03
CA LEU A 370 -10.73 29.01 0.38
C LEU A 370 -9.22 28.84 0.64
N ARG A 371 -8.85 28.33 1.82
CA ARG A 371 -7.46 28.00 2.16
C ARG A 371 -7.34 26.53 2.48
N PHE A 372 -6.30 25.88 1.99
CA PHE A 372 -6.21 24.42 2.00
C PHE A 372 -5.13 23.92 2.96
N ALA A 373 -5.35 22.77 3.62
CA ALA A 373 -4.34 22.09 4.44
C ALA A 373 -4.57 20.57 4.53
N GLU A 374 -3.52 19.84 4.87
CA GLU A 374 -3.57 18.38 5.08
C GLU A 374 -4.08 18.01 6.47
N SER A 375 -3.81 18.84 7.47
CA SER A 375 -4.15 18.60 8.88
C SER A 375 -4.59 19.88 9.61
N LEU A 376 -5.10 19.69 10.83
CA LEU A 376 -5.53 20.75 11.72
C LEU A 376 -4.60 20.87 12.93
N GLN A 377 -4.54 22.07 13.49
CA GLN A 377 -4.04 22.35 14.82
C GLN A 377 -5.01 21.80 15.89
N LYS A 378 -4.55 21.74 17.15
CA LYS A 378 -5.38 21.30 18.28
C LYS A 378 -6.63 22.16 18.51
N ASP A 379 -6.60 23.43 18.13
CA ASP A 379 -7.73 24.37 18.24
C ASP A 379 -8.72 24.27 17.06
N GLY A 380 -8.46 23.38 16.09
CA GLY A 380 -9.28 23.18 14.89
C GLY A 380 -8.92 24.10 13.71
N SER A 381 -7.98 25.05 13.87
CA SER A 381 -7.49 25.86 12.76
C SER A 381 -6.56 25.05 11.82
N LEU A 382 -6.33 25.54 10.59
CA LEU A 382 -5.48 24.84 9.63
C LEU A 382 -4.01 24.77 10.10
N TYR A 383 -3.39 23.59 9.98
CA TYR A 383 -1.94 23.46 10.09
C TYR A 383 -1.29 23.73 8.71
N ILE A 384 -0.69 24.90 8.55
CA ILE A 384 -0.13 25.36 7.27
C ILE A 384 1.40 25.52 7.27
N ALA A 385 2.06 25.28 8.39
CA ALA A 385 3.50 25.48 8.50
C ALA A 385 4.29 24.57 7.53
N ASN A 386 3.78 23.36 7.27
CA ASN A 386 4.41 22.41 6.35
C ASN A 386 4.25 22.76 4.85
N LEU A 387 3.41 23.75 4.53
CA LEU A 387 3.23 24.26 3.17
C LEU A 387 4.34 25.24 2.77
N ARG A 388 5.16 25.66 3.75
CA ARG A 388 6.25 26.63 3.62
C ARG A 388 5.73 27.98 3.10
N ASP A 389 6.15 28.43 1.92
CA ASP A 389 5.70 29.70 1.32
C ASP A 389 4.63 29.54 0.22
N ALA A 390 4.07 28.34 0.05
CA ALA A 390 2.91 28.14 -0.81
C ALA A 390 1.67 28.76 -0.17
N LYS A 391 1.00 29.69 -0.87
CA LYS A 391 -0.20 30.33 -0.32
C LYS A 391 -1.41 29.40 -0.28
N VAL A 392 -1.51 28.46 -1.22
CA VAL A 392 -2.64 27.50 -1.37
C VAL A 392 -4.00 28.14 -1.05
N THR A 393 -4.32 29.21 -1.75
CA THR A 393 -5.50 30.03 -1.49
C THR A 393 -6.22 30.36 -2.78
N ASP A 394 -7.49 29.99 -2.83
CA ASP A 394 -8.40 30.31 -3.92
C ASP A 394 -9.34 31.43 -3.48
N ILE A 395 -9.60 32.41 -4.36
CA ILE A 395 -10.48 33.55 -4.10
C ILE A 395 -11.47 33.70 -5.25
N TYR A 396 -12.76 33.65 -4.93
CA TYR A 396 -13.84 33.92 -5.87
C TYR A 396 -14.56 35.22 -5.48
N THR A 397 -14.58 36.20 -6.37
CA THR A 397 -15.34 37.46 -6.21
C THR A 397 -16.64 37.37 -7.02
N LEU A 398 -17.77 37.51 -6.34
CA LEU A 398 -19.10 37.33 -6.93
C LEU A 398 -19.47 38.49 -7.86
N LYS A 399 -20.18 38.16 -8.94
CA LYS A 399 -20.80 39.17 -9.82
C LYS A 399 -22.18 39.63 -9.32
N GLY A 400 -22.80 38.83 -8.46
CA GLY A 400 -24.13 39.06 -7.89
C GLY A 400 -25.26 38.72 -8.86
N GLY A 401 -26.49 38.66 -8.33
CA GLY A 401 -27.71 38.51 -9.14
C GLY A 401 -28.23 37.08 -9.33
N GLY A 402 -27.69 36.08 -8.63
CA GLY A 402 -28.18 34.70 -8.71
C GLY A 402 -27.35 33.69 -7.92
N LEU A 403 -27.62 32.40 -8.15
CA LEU A 403 -26.76 31.31 -7.72
C LEU A 403 -25.60 31.18 -8.71
N GLU A 404 -24.37 31.26 -8.21
CA GLU A 404 -23.13 31.16 -8.98
C GLU A 404 -22.46 29.81 -8.70
N THR A 405 -21.91 29.16 -9.73
CA THR A 405 -21.13 27.92 -9.61
C THR A 405 -19.71 28.19 -10.08
N TRP A 406 -18.71 27.78 -9.29
CA TRP A 406 -17.32 28.01 -9.62
C TRP A 406 -16.39 26.91 -9.11
N HIS A 407 -15.35 26.64 -9.88
CA HIS A 407 -14.15 25.91 -9.49
C HIS A 407 -12.95 26.57 -10.21
N PRO A 408 -11.72 26.44 -9.69
CA PRO A 408 -10.56 26.98 -10.37
C PRO A 408 -10.22 26.19 -11.65
N THR A 409 -9.40 26.77 -12.54
CA THR A 409 -9.08 26.17 -13.86
C THR A 409 -7.63 25.69 -13.98
N PHE A 410 -6.66 26.45 -13.46
CA PHE A 410 -5.23 26.24 -13.76
C PHE A 410 -4.37 25.92 -12.53
N VAL A 411 -4.96 25.45 -11.45
CA VAL A 411 -4.27 25.10 -10.20
C VAL A 411 -4.76 23.76 -9.65
N TYR A 412 -4.09 23.25 -8.62
CA TYR A 412 -4.58 22.17 -7.77
C TYR A 412 -3.91 22.29 -6.39
N HIS A 413 -4.51 21.69 -5.38
CA HIS A 413 -4.03 21.67 -4.00
C HIS A 413 -4.03 20.24 -3.47
N GLY A 414 -3.09 19.90 -2.59
CA GLY A 414 -3.13 18.68 -1.78
C GLY A 414 -3.73 18.98 -0.41
N PHE A 415 -4.89 18.41 -0.08
CA PHE A 415 -5.62 18.77 1.14
C PHE A 415 -6.62 17.71 1.60
N ARG A 416 -6.94 17.77 2.90
CA ARG A 416 -8.14 17.18 3.50
C ARG A 416 -9.06 18.26 4.06
N TYR A 417 -8.50 19.35 4.57
CA TYR A 417 -9.22 20.40 5.26
C TYR A 417 -9.19 21.71 4.47
N VAL A 418 -10.31 22.44 4.53
CA VAL A 418 -10.44 23.75 3.90
C VAL A 418 -11.00 24.77 4.89
N GLU A 419 -10.32 25.90 5.06
CA GLU A 419 -10.86 27.08 5.75
C GLU A 419 -11.61 27.94 4.73
N ILE A 420 -12.87 28.25 5.02
CA ILE A 420 -13.71 29.16 4.23
C ILE A 420 -13.94 30.43 5.04
N SER A 421 -13.71 31.59 4.41
CA SER A 421 -14.00 32.91 4.97
C SER A 421 -14.68 33.81 3.93
N GLY A 422 -15.42 34.81 4.40
CA GLY A 422 -16.33 35.61 3.57
C GLY A 422 -17.72 34.97 3.58
N ILE A 423 -18.25 34.62 2.40
CA ILE A 423 -19.52 33.87 2.30
C ILE A 423 -19.27 32.37 2.38
N LEU A 424 -20.06 31.65 3.17
CA LEU A 424 -20.13 30.19 3.12
C LEU A 424 -20.95 29.74 1.90
N PRO A 425 -20.41 28.92 0.98
CA PRO A 425 -21.18 28.35 -0.12
C PRO A 425 -22.31 27.42 0.37
N GLY A 426 -23.41 27.39 -0.38
CA GLY A 426 -24.55 26.50 -0.09
C GLY A 426 -24.29 25.05 -0.47
N GLU A 427 -23.46 24.81 -1.49
CA GLU A 427 -22.97 23.47 -1.84
C GLU A 427 -21.45 23.51 -2.03
N ILE A 428 -20.77 22.47 -1.55
CA ILE A 428 -19.32 22.30 -1.63
C ILE A 428 -19.03 20.86 -2.05
N GLU A 429 -18.12 20.71 -3.00
CA GLU A 429 -17.73 19.42 -3.55
C GLU A 429 -16.23 19.41 -3.84
N GLY A 430 -15.50 18.39 -3.38
CA GLY A 430 -14.10 18.18 -3.72
C GLY A 430 -13.96 17.41 -5.03
N GLN A 431 -13.24 17.96 -5.99
CA GLN A 431 -12.97 17.33 -7.28
C GLN A 431 -11.53 16.82 -7.30
N VAL A 432 -11.39 15.50 -7.33
CA VAL A 432 -10.09 14.79 -7.30
C VAL A 432 -9.47 14.83 -8.69
N ILE A 433 -8.20 15.26 -8.79
CA ILE A 433 -7.51 15.44 -10.06
C ILE A 433 -6.20 14.68 -10.08
N ASN A 434 -6.09 13.80 -11.07
CA ASN A 434 -4.90 13.04 -11.41
C ASN A 434 -4.97 12.63 -12.88
N ASP A 435 -3.87 12.11 -13.42
CA ASP A 435 -3.85 11.40 -14.69
C ASP A 435 -4.93 10.31 -14.70
N ASP A 436 -5.73 10.21 -15.76
CA ASP A 436 -6.86 9.27 -15.88
C ASP A 436 -6.40 7.83 -16.13
N LEU A 437 -5.56 7.32 -15.22
CA LEU A 437 -5.00 5.98 -15.28
C LEU A 437 -6.08 4.95 -14.96
N ILE A 438 -6.09 3.87 -15.74
CA ILE A 438 -6.96 2.72 -15.50
C ILE A 438 -6.49 2.03 -14.20
N THR A 439 -7.42 1.76 -13.29
CA THR A 439 -7.14 0.92 -12.12
C THR A 439 -7.04 -0.54 -12.58
N THR A 440 -5.86 -1.13 -12.43
CA THR A 440 -5.57 -2.51 -12.86
C THR A 440 -5.56 -3.49 -11.68
N GLY A 441 -5.43 -3.00 -10.45
CA GLY A 441 -5.26 -3.85 -9.26
C GLY A 441 -6.33 -3.69 -8.19
N THR A 442 -6.75 -4.82 -7.62
CA THR A 442 -7.53 -4.88 -6.38
C THR A 442 -6.79 -5.72 -5.34
N PHE A 443 -6.85 -5.33 -4.08
CA PHE A 443 -6.22 -6.05 -2.99
C PHE A 443 -7.02 -5.90 -1.70
N GLU A 444 -7.37 -7.02 -1.09
CA GLU A 444 -8.06 -7.09 0.19
C GLU A 444 -7.56 -8.30 1.00
N THR A 445 -7.53 -8.17 2.32
CA THR A 445 -7.08 -9.22 3.23
C THR A 445 -8.00 -9.33 4.45
N SER A 446 -7.84 -10.40 5.22
CA SER A 446 -8.45 -10.53 6.55
C SER A 446 -7.94 -9.52 7.60
N ASP A 447 -6.85 -8.78 7.34
CA ASP A 447 -6.32 -7.76 8.24
C ASP A 447 -6.77 -6.34 7.84
N PRO A 448 -7.64 -5.68 8.64
CA PRO A 448 -8.15 -4.35 8.32
C PRO A 448 -7.05 -3.27 8.32
N THR A 449 -5.95 -3.46 9.05
CA THR A 449 -4.82 -2.51 9.05
C THR A 449 -4.10 -2.54 7.70
N ILE A 450 -3.81 -3.73 7.16
CA ILE A 450 -3.24 -3.89 5.81
C ILE A 450 -4.16 -3.27 4.75
N ASN A 451 -5.47 -3.51 4.86
CA ASN A 451 -6.45 -2.94 3.93
C ASN A 451 -6.47 -1.41 3.97
N GLN A 452 -6.36 -0.81 5.17
CA GLN A 452 -6.28 0.65 5.31
C GLN A 452 -4.97 1.21 4.75
N ILE A 453 -3.84 0.52 4.95
CA ILE A 453 -2.54 0.92 4.38
C ILE A 453 -2.60 0.88 2.85
N TYR A 454 -3.19 -0.16 2.25
CA TYR A 454 -3.39 -0.24 0.81
C TYR A 454 -4.23 0.94 0.29
N LYS A 455 -5.35 1.26 0.95
CA LYS A 455 -6.17 2.44 0.61
C LYS A 455 -5.38 3.74 0.69
N ASN A 456 -4.58 3.93 1.75
CA ASN A 456 -3.73 5.10 1.91
C ASN A 456 -2.69 5.22 0.78
N ALA A 457 -2.08 4.10 0.38
CA ALA A 457 -1.15 4.04 -0.74
C ALA A 457 -1.83 4.46 -2.05
N VAL A 458 -3.01 3.89 -2.36
CA VAL A 458 -3.80 4.22 -3.56
C VAL A 458 -4.08 5.72 -3.64
N TRP A 459 -4.56 6.34 -2.56
CA TRP A 459 -4.83 7.78 -2.53
C TRP A 459 -3.56 8.64 -2.66
N GLY A 460 -2.47 8.22 -2.01
CA GLY A 460 -1.18 8.91 -2.12
C GLY A 460 -0.63 8.88 -3.54
N ILE A 461 -0.67 7.71 -4.20
CA ILE A 461 -0.20 7.53 -5.57
C ILE A 461 -1.03 8.39 -6.53
N ARG A 462 -2.37 8.32 -6.47
CA ARG A 462 -3.27 9.16 -7.28
C ARG A 462 -2.95 10.63 -7.13
N SER A 463 -2.79 11.10 -5.89
CA SER A 463 -2.54 12.50 -5.60
C SER A 463 -1.26 13.04 -6.26
N ASN A 464 -0.27 12.17 -6.46
CA ASN A 464 1.06 12.53 -6.90
C ASN A 464 1.36 12.25 -8.38
N TYR A 465 0.35 11.93 -9.20
CA TYR A 465 0.47 11.94 -10.66
C TYR A 465 -0.16 13.21 -11.25
N LYS A 466 0.62 13.97 -12.03
CA LYS A 466 0.25 15.23 -12.69
C LYS A 466 0.89 15.37 -14.09
N GLY A 467 0.72 14.35 -14.94
CA GLY A 467 1.46 14.19 -16.20
C GLY A 467 2.95 13.90 -16.03
N MET A 468 3.40 13.89 -14.77
CA MET A 468 4.69 13.43 -14.27
C MET A 468 4.46 13.01 -12.80
N PRO A 469 5.26 12.08 -12.28
CA PRO A 469 5.24 11.78 -10.86
C PRO A 469 5.84 12.91 -10.03
N VAL A 470 5.15 13.44 -9.02
CA VAL A 470 5.68 14.46 -8.08
C VAL A 470 5.91 13.87 -6.68
N ASP A 471 6.75 14.49 -5.85
CA ASP A 471 7.03 14.05 -4.46
C ASP A 471 5.78 14.18 -3.58
N CYS A 472 5.19 15.36 -3.59
CA CYS A 472 4.04 15.74 -2.80
C CYS A 472 3.15 16.75 -3.55
N PRO A 473 1.84 16.84 -3.27
CA PRO A 473 0.92 17.66 -4.07
C PRO A 473 0.56 19.03 -3.48
N GLN A 474 1.05 19.38 -2.29
CA GLN A 474 0.54 20.49 -1.47
C GLN A 474 1.51 21.69 -1.34
N ARG A 475 2.78 21.46 -0.99
CA ARG A 475 3.74 22.55 -0.67
C ARG A 475 4.34 23.18 -1.93
N ASN A 476 5.20 24.18 -1.76
CA ASN A 476 6.00 24.81 -2.82
C ASN A 476 7.14 23.91 -3.35
N GLU A 477 6.85 22.66 -3.68
CA GLU A 477 7.78 21.66 -4.21
C GLU A 477 7.20 20.98 -5.43
N ARG A 478 6.39 19.93 -5.25
CA ARG A 478 5.68 19.23 -6.32
C ARG A 478 6.63 18.92 -7.48
N MET A 479 7.83 18.47 -7.13
CA MET A 479 8.92 18.22 -8.06
C MET A 479 9.00 16.73 -8.36
N PRO A 480 9.39 16.38 -9.59
CA PRO A 480 9.48 14.99 -9.98
C PRO A 480 10.81 14.36 -9.54
N TRP A 481 10.96 14.21 -8.23
CA TRP A 481 12.12 13.61 -7.60
C TRP A 481 12.27 12.15 -7.99
N LEU A 482 13.45 11.79 -8.53
CA LEU A 482 13.70 10.46 -9.08
C LEU A 482 13.77 9.38 -7.99
N GLY A 483 14.39 9.67 -6.86
CA GLY A 483 14.58 8.72 -5.76
C GLY A 483 13.30 8.26 -5.08
N ASP A 484 12.21 9.01 -5.24
CA ASP A 484 10.90 8.70 -4.66
C ASP A 484 10.24 7.51 -5.37
N ARG A 485 10.64 7.22 -6.61
CA ARG A 485 10.02 6.22 -7.50
C ARG A 485 11.05 5.36 -8.19
N THR A 486 11.69 4.51 -7.40
CA THR A 486 12.50 3.38 -7.89
C THR A 486 11.63 2.11 -7.84
N THR A 487 11.85 1.18 -6.89
CA THR A 487 11.04 -0.03 -6.73
C THR A 487 9.57 0.27 -6.40
N GLY A 488 9.27 1.43 -5.81
CA GLY A 488 7.89 1.89 -5.62
C GLY A 488 7.09 1.94 -6.93
N ALA A 489 7.74 2.26 -8.05
CA ALA A 489 7.12 2.31 -9.36
C ALA A 489 6.57 0.94 -9.81
N LEU A 490 7.27 -0.15 -9.49
CA LEU A 490 6.78 -1.51 -9.74
C LEU A 490 5.51 -1.80 -8.92
N GLY A 491 5.47 -1.34 -7.66
CA GLY A 491 4.28 -1.46 -6.81
C GLY A 491 3.10 -0.65 -7.36
N GLU A 492 3.37 0.57 -7.81
CA GLU A 492 2.39 1.44 -8.47
C GLU A 492 1.78 0.78 -9.72
N SER A 493 2.59 0.04 -10.50
CA SER A 493 2.13 -0.67 -11.73
C SER A 493 1.19 -1.84 -11.46
N PHE A 494 1.12 -2.35 -10.23
CA PHE A 494 0.07 -3.31 -9.87
C PHE A 494 -1.28 -2.63 -9.64
N ILE A 495 -1.29 -1.37 -9.21
CA ILE A 495 -2.51 -0.63 -8.86
C ILE A 495 -3.10 0.05 -10.09
N PHE A 496 -2.26 0.69 -10.90
CA PHE A 496 -2.67 1.46 -12.07
C PHE A 496 -1.90 1.04 -13.34
N ASP A 497 -2.55 1.14 -14.49
CA ASP A 497 -1.84 1.17 -15.78
C ASP A 497 -1.09 2.50 -15.89
N ASN A 498 0.16 2.51 -15.43
CA ASN A 498 1.06 3.66 -15.50
C ASN A 498 2.11 3.52 -16.62
N SER A 499 1.91 2.58 -17.57
CA SER A 499 2.86 2.25 -18.62
C SER A 499 3.23 3.48 -19.47
N LYS A 500 2.23 4.22 -19.94
CA LYS A 500 2.40 5.40 -20.80
C LYS A 500 2.97 6.58 -20.03
N LEU A 501 2.52 6.81 -18.79
CA LEU A 501 3.04 7.86 -17.93
C LEU A 501 4.54 7.67 -17.67
N TYR A 502 4.97 6.46 -17.31
CA TYR A 502 6.39 6.19 -17.08
C TYR A 502 7.21 6.14 -18.36
N ALA A 503 6.70 5.60 -19.46
CA ALA A 503 7.38 5.68 -20.76
C ALA A 503 7.65 7.15 -21.16
N LYS A 504 6.67 8.03 -20.94
CA LYS A 504 6.84 9.48 -21.12
C LYS A 504 7.83 10.07 -20.11
N TRP A 505 7.84 9.62 -18.87
CA TRP A 505 8.77 10.13 -17.86
C TRP A 505 10.23 9.75 -18.15
N LEU A 506 10.47 8.59 -18.76
CA LEU A 506 11.80 8.23 -19.28
C LEU A 506 12.26 9.20 -20.38
N ASP A 507 11.35 9.73 -21.22
CA ASP A 507 11.65 10.84 -22.14
C ASP A 507 12.10 12.09 -21.38
N ASP A 508 11.39 12.46 -20.31
CA ASP A 508 11.72 13.65 -19.52
C ASP A 508 13.09 13.53 -18.83
N ILE A 509 13.45 12.34 -18.35
CA ILE A 509 14.77 12.06 -17.76
C ILE A 509 15.87 12.17 -18.82
N ALA A 510 15.63 11.61 -20.01
CA ALA A 510 16.57 11.71 -21.13
C ALA A 510 16.78 13.17 -21.57
N ASP A 511 15.70 13.95 -21.68
CA ASP A 511 15.74 15.37 -22.03
C ASP A 511 16.50 16.22 -21.00
N ALA A 512 16.46 15.81 -19.73
CA ALA A 512 17.15 16.44 -18.61
C ALA A 512 18.64 16.05 -18.50
N GLN A 513 19.11 15.02 -19.21
CA GLN A 513 20.52 14.61 -19.21
C GLN A 513 21.39 15.70 -19.89
N LEU A 514 22.46 16.12 -19.23
CA LEU A 514 23.43 17.05 -19.81
C LEU A 514 24.30 16.33 -20.86
N GLU A 515 24.94 17.09 -21.74
CA GLU A 515 25.88 16.56 -22.74
C GLU A 515 27.05 15.80 -22.10
N THR A 516 27.44 16.17 -20.87
CA THR A 516 28.45 15.46 -20.07
C THR A 516 28.00 14.07 -19.62
N GLY A 517 26.71 13.75 -19.68
CA GLY A 517 26.12 12.50 -19.21
C GLY A 517 25.45 12.59 -17.83
N ALA A 518 25.62 13.69 -17.10
CA ALA A 518 25.00 13.90 -15.79
C ALA A 518 23.46 13.96 -15.88
N ILE A 519 22.77 13.27 -14.98
CA ILE A 519 21.31 13.29 -14.82
C ILE A 519 20.98 14.04 -13.51
N PRO A 520 19.96 14.91 -13.49
CA PRO A 520 19.59 15.64 -12.28
C PRO A 520 18.78 14.77 -11.30
N ASP A 521 18.60 15.24 -10.07
CA ASP A 521 17.80 14.58 -9.04
C ASP A 521 16.28 14.71 -9.28
N VAL A 522 15.86 15.67 -10.12
CA VAL A 522 14.48 15.91 -10.53
C VAL A 522 14.37 16.01 -12.06
N ALA A 523 13.41 15.30 -12.67
CA ALA A 523 13.18 15.34 -14.13
C ALA A 523 11.68 15.34 -14.47
N PRO A 524 11.13 16.27 -15.28
CA PRO A 524 11.79 17.39 -15.93
C PRO A 524 12.56 18.31 -14.97
N ALA A 525 13.69 18.84 -15.43
CA ALA A 525 14.63 19.60 -14.62
C ALA A 525 14.14 21.03 -14.32
N TYR A 526 12.94 21.21 -13.75
CA TYR A 526 12.45 22.52 -13.31
C TYR A 526 13.37 23.16 -12.26
N TRP A 527 13.99 22.33 -11.41
CA TRP A 527 15.10 22.71 -10.56
C TRP A 527 16.42 22.14 -11.09
N ARG A 528 17.45 22.99 -11.16
CA ARG A 528 18.81 22.64 -11.59
C ARG A 528 19.57 21.91 -10.48
N TYR A 529 19.12 20.72 -10.10
CA TYR A 529 19.77 19.86 -9.11
C TYR A 529 20.55 18.73 -9.78
N TYR A 530 21.79 19.02 -10.16
CA TYR A 530 22.76 18.03 -10.62
C TYR A 530 23.76 17.78 -9.49
N SER A 531 23.44 16.84 -8.61
CA SER A 531 24.28 16.52 -7.44
C SER A 531 25.23 15.33 -7.69
N ASP A 532 25.18 14.77 -8.89
CA ASP A 532 25.86 13.53 -9.31
C ASP A 532 25.50 12.36 -8.38
N ASN A 533 24.21 12.18 -8.11
CA ASN A 533 23.72 11.16 -7.21
C ASN A 533 23.64 9.77 -7.89
N MET A 534 23.85 8.70 -7.13
CA MET A 534 23.72 7.32 -7.65
C MET A 534 22.30 6.78 -7.46
N THR A 535 21.73 6.97 -6.27
CA THR A 535 20.45 6.36 -5.90
C THR A 535 19.21 7.02 -6.52
N TRP A 536 19.22 8.33 -6.79
CA TRP A 536 18.04 9.02 -7.36
C TRP A 536 17.89 8.69 -8.86
N PRO A 537 18.89 8.97 -9.73
CA PRO A 537 18.77 8.65 -11.14
C PRO A 537 18.67 7.15 -11.48
N ALA A 538 18.93 6.26 -10.51
CA ALA A 538 18.68 4.82 -10.65
C ALA A 538 17.26 4.50 -11.14
N ALA A 539 16.27 5.33 -10.79
CA ALA A 539 14.90 5.22 -11.28
C ALA A 539 14.80 5.11 -12.81
N TYR A 540 15.69 5.79 -13.54
CA TYR A 540 15.70 5.78 -15.00
C TYR A 540 15.88 4.35 -15.56
N ILE A 541 16.86 3.63 -15.02
CA ILE A 541 17.18 2.26 -15.46
C ILE A 541 16.15 1.27 -14.90
N LEU A 542 15.82 1.37 -13.61
CA LEU A 542 14.91 0.42 -12.97
C LEU A 542 13.51 0.43 -13.59
N ILE A 543 12.94 1.62 -13.83
CA ILE A 543 11.61 1.75 -14.43
C ILE A 543 11.57 1.22 -15.86
N ALA A 544 12.64 1.39 -16.65
CA ALA A 544 12.70 0.81 -17.98
C ALA A 544 12.61 -0.72 -17.95
N GLY A 545 13.16 -1.36 -16.92
CA GLY A 545 13.01 -2.79 -16.67
C GLY A 545 11.58 -3.14 -16.27
N TYR A 546 11.00 -2.40 -15.32
CA TYR A 546 9.63 -2.64 -14.85
C TYR A 546 8.58 -2.48 -15.95
N LEU A 547 8.77 -1.56 -16.90
CA LEU A 547 7.90 -1.42 -18.08
C LEU A 547 7.92 -2.69 -18.94
N TYR A 548 9.08 -3.32 -19.09
CA TYR A 548 9.21 -4.58 -19.80
C TYR A 548 8.59 -5.74 -19.00
N ASP A 549 8.90 -5.86 -17.71
CA ASP A 549 8.43 -6.97 -16.88
C ASP A 549 6.91 -6.95 -16.69
N GLN A 550 6.32 -5.78 -16.42
CA GLN A 550 4.88 -5.64 -16.14
C GLN A 550 4.01 -5.59 -17.40
N PHE A 551 4.49 -4.98 -18.49
CA PHE A 551 3.66 -4.67 -19.67
C PHE A 551 4.21 -5.26 -20.99
N GLY A 552 5.39 -5.88 -20.99
CA GLY A 552 6.05 -6.37 -22.20
C GLY A 552 6.62 -5.26 -23.09
N GLU A 553 6.81 -4.05 -22.56
CA GLU A 553 7.22 -2.87 -23.32
C GLU A 553 8.75 -2.78 -23.47
N VAL A 554 9.30 -3.30 -24.57
CA VAL A 554 10.75 -3.20 -24.85
C VAL A 554 11.17 -1.83 -25.42
N THR A 555 10.24 -1.06 -25.99
CA THR A 555 10.55 0.18 -26.70
C THR A 555 11.21 1.24 -25.82
N PRO A 556 10.71 1.54 -24.60
CA PRO A 556 11.37 2.53 -23.73
C PRO A 556 12.79 2.09 -23.37
N MET A 557 12.99 0.83 -23.00
CA MET A 557 14.33 0.27 -22.74
C MET A 557 15.27 0.49 -23.93
N ARG A 558 14.85 0.09 -25.14
CA ARG A 558 15.66 0.22 -26.37
C ARG A 558 15.99 1.68 -26.69
N LYS A 559 15.00 2.58 -26.59
CA LYS A 559 15.14 4.01 -26.90
C LYS A 559 16.13 4.69 -25.97
N HIS A 560 16.09 4.34 -24.68
CA HIS A 560 16.84 5.04 -23.64
C HIS A 560 18.19 4.40 -23.29
N TYR A 561 18.44 3.17 -23.71
CA TYR A 561 19.67 2.43 -23.43
C TYR A 561 20.97 3.23 -23.68
N PRO A 562 21.15 3.96 -24.81
CA PRO A 562 22.37 4.77 -25.01
C PRO A 562 22.54 5.89 -23.97
N SER A 563 21.45 6.52 -23.54
CA SER A 563 21.45 7.59 -22.53
C SER A 563 21.75 7.04 -21.13
N MET A 564 21.18 5.89 -20.78
CA MET A 564 21.47 5.18 -19.53
C MET A 564 22.95 4.78 -19.43
N LYS A 565 23.48 4.17 -20.50
CA LYS A 565 24.89 3.79 -20.59
C LYS A 565 25.82 5.00 -20.40
N ARG A 566 25.53 6.13 -21.06
CA ARG A 566 26.31 7.36 -20.92
C ARG A 566 26.32 7.91 -19.49
N TRP A 567 25.21 7.83 -18.76
CA TRP A 567 25.18 8.24 -17.35
C TRP A 567 26.04 7.33 -16.47
N LEU A 568 25.97 6.01 -16.64
CA LEU A 568 26.81 5.08 -15.89
C LEU A 568 28.30 5.27 -16.22
N SER A 569 28.65 5.53 -17.48
CA SER A 569 30.01 5.91 -17.89
C SER A 569 30.47 7.19 -17.19
N TYR A 570 29.64 8.24 -17.21
CA TYR A 570 29.93 9.51 -16.52
C TYR A 570 30.21 9.31 -15.02
N MET A 571 29.33 8.56 -14.33
CA MET A 571 29.48 8.28 -12.91
C MET A 571 30.75 7.47 -12.63
N ARG A 572 31.04 6.46 -13.47
CA ARG A 572 32.25 5.63 -13.33
C ARG A 572 33.51 6.49 -13.50
N GLU A 573 33.62 7.25 -14.57
CA GLU A 573 34.81 8.05 -14.89
C GLU A 573 35.15 9.08 -13.82
N LYS A 574 34.13 9.67 -13.18
CA LYS A 574 34.32 10.76 -12.22
C LYS A 574 34.44 10.30 -10.76
N TYR A 575 33.81 9.18 -10.40
CA TYR A 575 33.59 8.81 -8.99
C TYR A 575 33.96 7.38 -8.62
N PHE A 576 34.38 6.53 -9.58
CA PHE A 576 34.82 5.17 -9.29
C PHE A 576 36.31 5.15 -8.95
N VAL A 577 36.62 5.04 -7.66
CA VAL A 577 37.98 5.10 -7.12
C VAL A 577 38.26 3.80 -6.35
N ASP A 578 39.35 3.11 -6.68
CA ASP A 578 39.79 1.87 -6.03
C ASP A 578 38.69 0.79 -5.94
N GLY A 579 37.84 0.69 -6.97
CA GLY A 579 36.76 -0.30 -7.02
C GLY A 579 35.47 0.13 -6.29
N ILE A 580 35.41 1.33 -5.73
CA ILE A 580 34.29 1.85 -4.94
C ILE A 580 33.65 3.05 -5.65
N MET A 581 32.32 3.07 -5.71
CA MET A 581 31.57 4.25 -6.15
C MET A 581 31.47 5.23 -4.98
N THR A 582 32.12 6.38 -5.11
CA THR A 582 32.33 7.29 -3.96
C THR A 582 31.23 8.33 -3.77
N LYS A 583 30.26 8.40 -4.68
CA LYS A 583 29.32 9.52 -4.75
C LYS A 583 27.86 9.08 -4.60
N ASP A 584 27.24 9.58 -3.53
CA ASP A 584 25.80 9.63 -3.31
C ASP A 584 25.49 10.84 -2.41
N LYS A 585 24.37 11.52 -2.67
CA LYS A 585 24.05 12.81 -2.05
C LYS A 585 23.15 12.69 -0.82
N TYR A 586 22.15 11.82 -0.88
CA TYR A 586 21.06 11.78 0.11
C TYR A 586 21.12 10.53 1.00
N GLY A 587 21.74 9.44 0.52
CA GLY A 587 21.83 8.17 1.24
C GLY A 587 20.47 7.54 1.49
N ASP A 588 20.37 6.75 2.58
CA ASP A 588 19.11 6.16 3.03
C ASP A 588 18.22 7.21 3.71
N TRP A 589 17.66 8.11 2.89
CA TRP A 589 16.93 9.29 3.34
C TRP A 589 15.79 8.96 4.30
N CYS A 590 15.60 9.78 5.34
CA CYS A 590 14.60 9.57 6.40
C CYS A 590 14.77 8.25 7.20
N ALA A 591 15.93 7.59 7.13
CA ALA A 591 16.24 6.47 8.02
C ALA A 591 16.41 6.95 9.49
N PRO A 592 15.93 6.18 10.48
CA PRO A 592 16.21 6.48 11.89
C PRO A 592 17.71 6.46 12.26
N ARG A 593 18.54 5.75 11.48
CA ARG A 593 20.00 5.71 11.65
C ARG A 593 20.71 5.80 10.29
N PRO A 594 21.73 6.67 10.13
CA PRO A 594 22.41 6.85 8.85
C PRO A 594 23.24 5.62 8.49
N THR A 595 23.29 5.31 7.19
CA THR A 595 24.14 4.27 6.59
C THR A 595 25.20 4.93 5.72
N ASP A 596 26.40 4.34 5.61
CA ASP A 596 27.48 4.91 4.79
C ASP A 596 27.03 5.08 3.33
N GLY A 597 27.08 6.32 2.84
CA GLY A 597 26.70 6.66 1.48
C GLY A 597 27.55 5.99 0.41
N LYS A 598 28.85 5.72 0.66
CA LYS A 598 29.71 5.00 -0.30
C LYS A 598 29.29 3.54 -0.45
N LEU A 599 28.87 2.91 0.65
CA LEU A 599 28.35 1.56 0.64
C LEU A 599 27.08 1.51 -0.22
N ILE A 600 26.13 2.41 0.04
CA ILE A 600 24.88 2.51 -0.73
C ILE A 600 25.17 2.75 -2.21
N ALA A 601 26.03 3.73 -2.53
CA ALA A 601 26.38 4.07 -3.90
C ALA A 601 27.00 2.89 -4.64
N THR A 602 27.91 2.16 -4.00
CA THR A 602 28.62 1.03 -4.62
C THR A 602 27.71 -0.17 -4.82
N ALA A 603 26.85 -0.48 -3.84
CA ALA A 603 25.85 -1.54 -3.96
C ALA A 603 24.82 -1.23 -5.06
N MET A 604 24.32 0.01 -5.12
CA MET A 604 23.40 0.44 -6.18
C MET A 604 24.07 0.45 -7.55
N TYR A 605 25.33 0.91 -7.65
CA TYR A 605 26.09 0.85 -8.90
C TYR A 605 26.27 -0.59 -9.40
N TYR A 606 26.60 -1.53 -8.52
CA TYR A 606 26.61 -2.97 -8.85
C TYR A 606 25.26 -3.42 -9.39
N HIS A 607 24.16 -3.12 -8.68
CA HIS A 607 22.83 -3.53 -9.10
C HIS A 607 22.47 -2.97 -10.50
N LEU A 608 22.74 -1.69 -10.76
CA LEU A 608 22.48 -1.09 -12.06
C LEU A 608 23.31 -1.70 -13.20
N LEU A 609 24.55 -2.14 -12.93
CA LEU A 609 25.34 -2.89 -13.90
C LEU A 609 24.70 -4.25 -14.22
N THR A 610 24.16 -4.98 -13.23
CA THR A 610 23.45 -6.25 -13.48
C THR A 610 22.15 -6.07 -14.25
N VAL A 611 21.44 -4.95 -14.03
CA VAL A 611 20.25 -4.61 -14.82
C VAL A 611 20.63 -4.25 -16.25
N MET A 612 21.72 -3.50 -16.47
CA MET A 612 22.19 -3.16 -17.81
C MET A 612 22.76 -4.37 -18.58
N ASP A 613 23.39 -5.33 -17.90
CA ASP A 613 23.73 -6.64 -18.45
C ASP A 613 22.46 -7.35 -18.97
N THR A 614 21.41 -7.39 -18.15
CA THR A 614 20.11 -7.95 -18.55
C THR A 614 19.53 -7.22 -19.77
N PHE A 615 19.56 -5.89 -19.80
CA PHE A 615 19.09 -5.10 -20.94
C PHE A 615 19.90 -5.39 -22.20
N ALA A 616 21.23 -5.49 -22.09
CA ALA A 616 22.10 -5.83 -23.20
C ALA A 616 21.74 -7.22 -23.77
N GLY A 617 21.42 -8.19 -22.92
CA GLY A 617 20.91 -9.51 -23.34
C GLY A 617 19.59 -9.41 -24.10
N ILE A 618 18.60 -8.70 -23.56
CA ILE A 618 17.26 -8.51 -24.18
C ILE A 618 17.37 -7.76 -25.53
N LEU A 619 18.24 -6.77 -25.62
CA LEU A 619 18.43 -5.94 -26.82
C LEU A 619 19.41 -6.53 -27.83
N HIS A 620 20.09 -7.63 -27.48
CA HIS A 620 21.11 -8.33 -28.26
C HIS A 620 22.39 -7.49 -28.51
N TYR A 621 22.96 -6.94 -27.44
CA TYR A 621 24.24 -6.21 -27.41
C TYR A 621 25.33 -6.99 -26.65
N PRO A 622 25.92 -8.05 -27.24
CA PRO A 622 26.79 -8.98 -26.52
C PRO A 622 28.09 -8.37 -25.97
N GLU A 623 28.66 -7.35 -26.63
CA GLU A 623 29.86 -6.66 -26.14
C GLU A 623 29.58 -5.88 -24.85
N ASP A 624 28.44 -5.19 -24.80
CA ASP A 624 28.01 -4.47 -23.61
C ASP A 624 27.64 -5.42 -22.47
N GLN A 625 27.01 -6.54 -22.81
CA GLN A 625 26.69 -7.60 -21.86
C GLN A 625 27.96 -8.07 -21.12
N SER A 626 28.98 -8.43 -21.88
CA SER A 626 30.30 -8.84 -21.35
C SER A 626 30.98 -7.73 -20.54
N LEU A 627 30.89 -6.47 -21.02
CA LEU A 627 31.44 -5.31 -20.32
C LEU A 627 30.80 -5.11 -18.94
N PHE A 628 29.48 -5.10 -18.86
CA PHE A 628 28.75 -4.87 -17.62
C PHE A 628 28.94 -6.02 -16.64
N ALA A 629 28.90 -7.27 -17.11
CA ALA A 629 29.20 -8.44 -16.28
C ALA A 629 30.60 -8.37 -15.65
N LYS A 630 31.63 -8.00 -16.44
CA LYS A 630 32.99 -7.82 -15.94
C LYS A 630 33.11 -6.68 -14.92
N GLN A 631 32.45 -5.55 -15.18
CA GLN A 631 32.45 -4.43 -14.24
C GLN A 631 31.72 -4.78 -12.94
N ALA A 632 30.57 -5.47 -13.02
CA ALA A 632 29.82 -5.91 -11.85
C ALA A 632 30.66 -6.86 -10.98
N ALA A 633 31.36 -7.83 -11.59
CA ALA A 633 32.27 -8.71 -10.87
C ALA A 633 33.36 -7.93 -10.12
N GLN A 634 34.02 -6.96 -10.78
CA GLN A 634 35.02 -6.09 -10.15
C GLN A 634 34.44 -5.32 -8.95
N VAL A 635 33.25 -4.72 -9.11
CA VAL A 635 32.60 -3.96 -8.03
C VAL A 635 32.25 -4.87 -6.86
N LYS A 636 31.72 -6.07 -7.10
CA LYS A 636 31.37 -7.04 -6.06
C LYS A 636 32.59 -7.46 -5.24
N ASP A 637 33.71 -7.74 -5.89
CA ASP A 637 34.96 -8.12 -5.22
C ASP A 637 35.49 -6.96 -4.37
N SER A 638 35.59 -5.76 -4.94
CA SER A 638 36.06 -4.58 -4.22
C SER A 638 35.13 -4.17 -3.06
N PHE A 639 33.81 -4.29 -3.24
CA PHE A 639 32.84 -4.03 -2.19
C PHE A 639 33.06 -4.95 -0.98
N ASN A 640 33.19 -6.25 -1.23
CA ASN A 640 33.41 -7.23 -0.17
C ASN A 640 34.79 -7.10 0.49
N GLN A 641 35.81 -6.63 -0.23
CA GLN A 641 37.11 -6.34 0.37
C GLN A 641 37.09 -5.08 1.25
N HIS A 642 36.31 -4.06 0.87
CA HIS A 642 36.32 -2.76 1.53
C HIS A 642 35.34 -2.65 2.72
N PHE A 643 34.08 -3.06 2.54
CA PHE A 643 33.01 -2.81 3.52
C PHE A 643 32.77 -3.97 4.49
N ARG A 644 33.37 -5.12 4.25
CA ARG A 644 33.24 -6.27 5.13
C ARG A 644 34.12 -6.08 6.37
N HIS A 645 33.51 -5.99 7.55
CA HIS A 645 34.25 -5.79 8.79
C HIS A 645 34.87 -7.09 9.33
N ASN A 646 36.19 -7.05 9.61
CA ASN A 646 36.91 -8.10 10.35
C ASN A 646 36.65 -7.96 11.87
N SER A 647 35.51 -8.44 12.35
CA SER A 647 35.27 -8.60 13.80
C SER A 647 34.34 -9.79 14.10
N LYS A 648 34.84 -11.03 13.96
CA LYS A 648 34.17 -12.30 14.35
C LYS A 648 32.77 -12.59 13.77
N GLU A 649 32.08 -11.65 13.14
CA GLU A 649 30.65 -11.72 12.76
C GLU A 649 30.36 -11.49 11.26
N ASN A 650 31.33 -11.07 10.44
CA ASN A 650 31.17 -10.86 8.97
C ASN A 650 29.89 -10.08 8.58
N THR A 651 29.67 -8.89 9.14
CA THR A 651 28.49 -8.04 8.83
C THR A 651 28.92 -6.67 8.29
N TYR A 652 27.94 -5.93 7.76
CA TYR A 652 28.13 -4.62 7.12
C TYR A 652 27.59 -3.45 7.97
N ASN A 653 27.34 -3.65 9.28
CA ASN A 653 26.85 -2.66 10.26
C ASN A 653 25.31 -2.46 10.32
N THR A 654 24.74 -1.47 9.63
CA THR A 654 23.32 -1.10 9.77
C THR A 654 22.37 -2.09 9.08
N LEU A 655 21.05 -1.97 9.32
CA LEU A 655 20.05 -2.78 8.64
C LEU A 655 20.16 -2.66 7.12
N THR A 656 20.16 -1.43 6.58
CA THR A 656 20.31 -1.16 5.15
C THR A 656 21.66 -1.64 4.60
N ALA A 657 22.74 -1.51 5.37
CA ALA A 657 24.06 -1.93 4.92
C ALA A 657 24.21 -3.45 4.75
N ASN A 658 23.49 -4.26 5.55
CA ASN A 658 23.42 -5.71 5.36
C ASN A 658 22.39 -6.09 4.29
N LEU A 659 21.29 -5.33 4.21
CA LEU A 659 20.17 -5.59 3.31
C LEU A 659 20.54 -5.49 1.83
N LEU A 660 21.18 -4.38 1.42
CA LEU A 660 21.51 -4.14 0.02
C LEU A 660 22.40 -5.23 -0.60
N PRO A 661 23.57 -5.57 -0.03
CA PRO A 661 24.42 -6.61 -0.62
C PRO A 661 23.78 -8.00 -0.56
N LEU A 662 22.92 -8.29 0.42
CA LEU A 662 22.21 -9.57 0.46
C LEU A 662 21.17 -9.65 -0.67
N TYR A 663 20.35 -8.62 -0.83
CA TYR A 663 19.30 -8.58 -1.85
C TYR A 663 19.86 -8.51 -3.27
N PHE A 664 20.96 -7.78 -3.48
CA PHE A 664 21.64 -7.71 -4.79
C PHE A 664 22.57 -8.91 -5.05
N ASP A 665 22.56 -9.96 -4.22
CA ASP A 665 23.42 -11.14 -4.37
C ASP A 665 24.93 -10.83 -4.43
N MET A 666 25.37 -9.83 -3.67
CA MET A 666 26.78 -9.46 -3.50
C MET A 666 27.46 -10.25 -2.37
N VAL A 667 26.70 -10.76 -1.39
CA VAL A 667 27.24 -11.54 -0.27
C VAL A 667 27.74 -12.91 -0.75
N PRO A 668 28.94 -13.37 -0.32
CA PRO A 668 29.41 -14.74 -0.59
C PRO A 668 28.41 -15.81 -0.10
N GLU A 669 28.22 -16.86 -0.90
CA GLU A 669 27.15 -17.86 -0.67
C GLU A 669 27.19 -18.48 0.74
N ASN A 670 28.40 -18.79 1.22
CA ASN A 670 28.64 -19.40 2.55
C ASN A 670 28.33 -18.45 3.73
N GLU A 671 28.07 -17.17 3.48
CA GLU A 671 27.86 -16.14 4.51
C GLU A 671 26.45 -15.53 4.48
N ARG A 672 25.65 -15.83 3.44
CA ARG A 672 24.29 -15.28 3.28
C ARG A 672 23.42 -15.46 4.51
N GLN A 673 23.45 -16.65 5.12
CA GLN A 673 22.68 -16.95 6.34
C GLN A 673 23.15 -16.11 7.53
N GLN A 674 24.46 -15.87 7.66
CA GLN A 674 25.02 -15.04 8.72
C GLN A 674 24.59 -13.57 8.57
N VAL A 675 24.67 -13.03 7.35
CA VAL A 675 24.22 -11.66 7.05
C VAL A 675 22.71 -11.51 7.24
N PHE A 676 21.93 -12.50 6.80
CA PHE A 676 20.49 -12.50 7.02
C PHE A 676 20.12 -12.56 8.51
N LYS A 677 20.84 -13.38 9.30
CA LYS A 677 20.68 -13.39 10.75
C LYS A 677 20.95 -12.02 11.37
N ALA A 678 21.96 -11.28 10.89
CA ALA A 678 22.24 -9.93 11.37
C ALA A 678 21.12 -8.92 11.04
N ILE A 679 20.47 -9.06 9.88
CA ILE A 679 19.27 -8.28 9.51
C ILE A 679 18.15 -8.53 10.53
N VAL A 680 17.82 -9.82 10.76
CA VAL A 680 16.78 -10.26 11.70
C VAL A 680 17.08 -9.80 13.13
N ASP A 681 18.31 -10.00 13.62
CA ASP A 681 18.73 -9.60 14.96
C ASP A 681 18.67 -8.08 15.14
N THR A 682 18.94 -7.30 14.09
CA THR A 682 18.83 -5.85 14.13
C THR A 682 17.39 -5.39 14.25
N ILE A 683 16.47 -6.02 13.53
CA ILE A 683 15.03 -5.75 13.65
C ILE A 683 14.53 -6.08 15.06
N HIS A 684 14.89 -7.26 15.59
CA HIS A 684 14.55 -7.64 16.96
C HIS A 684 15.10 -6.67 18.01
N ARG A 685 16.36 -6.20 17.86
CA ARG A 685 16.95 -5.18 18.76
C ARG A 685 16.23 -3.84 18.70
N ASN A 686 15.57 -3.53 17.58
CA ASN A 686 14.77 -2.33 17.40
C ASN A 686 13.30 -2.53 17.81
N GLY A 687 12.99 -3.61 18.56
CA GLY A 687 11.63 -3.87 19.05
C GLY A 687 10.70 -4.43 17.98
N ASP A 688 11.24 -5.16 17.00
CA ASP A 688 10.51 -5.72 15.86
C ASP A 688 10.00 -4.68 14.84
N HIS A 689 10.49 -3.44 14.93
CA HIS A 689 10.20 -2.38 13.98
C HIS A 689 11.23 -2.30 12.85
N LEU A 690 10.78 -1.74 11.71
CA LEU A 690 11.69 -1.32 10.64
C LEU A 690 12.58 -0.16 11.12
N SER A 691 13.80 -0.08 10.56
CA SER A 691 14.73 1.03 10.81
C SER A 691 15.42 1.52 9.54
N THR A 692 14.72 1.42 8.41
CA THR A 692 15.18 1.82 7.08
C THR A 692 14.62 3.19 6.69
N GLY A 693 15.36 3.88 5.82
CA GLY A 693 14.88 5.05 5.08
C GLY A 693 14.33 4.65 3.72
N VAL A 694 14.33 5.60 2.78
CA VAL A 694 13.82 5.41 1.41
C VAL A 694 14.51 4.26 0.68
N ILE A 695 15.83 4.10 0.82
CA ILE A 695 16.60 3.11 0.05
C ILE A 695 16.45 1.72 0.64
N GLY A 696 16.58 1.58 1.96
CA GLY A 696 16.42 0.28 2.62
C GLY A 696 15.00 -0.28 2.46
N THR A 697 13.98 0.58 2.53
CA THR A 697 12.57 0.15 2.43
C THR A 697 12.21 -0.39 1.04
N GLN A 698 13.01 -0.15 0.00
CA GLN A 698 12.79 -0.70 -1.34
C GLN A 698 13.05 -2.20 -1.46
N PHE A 699 13.69 -2.82 -0.46
CA PHE A 699 14.15 -4.20 -0.55
C PHE A 699 13.86 -5.05 0.70
N LEU A 700 13.32 -4.44 1.76
CA LEU A 700 13.19 -5.08 3.07
C LEU A 700 12.18 -6.24 3.03
N MET A 701 10.98 -6.00 2.49
CA MET A 701 9.85 -6.92 2.63
C MET A 701 10.11 -8.22 1.86
N ARG A 702 10.62 -8.10 0.63
CA ARG A 702 10.97 -9.25 -0.20
C ARG A 702 12.24 -9.94 0.25
N THR A 703 13.22 -9.23 0.83
CA THR A 703 14.38 -9.89 1.47
C THR A 703 13.95 -10.80 2.61
N LEU A 704 13.13 -10.28 3.54
CA LEU A 704 12.63 -11.05 4.67
C LEU A 704 11.86 -12.29 4.20
N THR A 705 10.95 -12.10 3.24
CA THR A 705 10.11 -13.18 2.72
C THR A 705 10.91 -14.23 1.96
N GLY A 706 11.82 -13.81 1.07
CA GLY A 706 12.67 -14.70 0.28
C GLY A 706 13.62 -15.56 1.12
N ASN A 707 13.93 -15.12 2.34
CA ASN A 707 14.78 -15.83 3.29
C ASN A 707 13.97 -16.47 4.45
N GLY A 708 12.68 -16.77 4.22
CA GLY A 708 11.86 -17.58 5.13
C GLY A 708 11.25 -16.82 6.32
N ARG A 709 11.32 -15.49 6.34
CA ARG A 709 10.76 -14.63 7.41
C ARG A 709 9.61 -13.73 6.94
N ALA A 710 8.70 -14.32 6.17
CA ALA A 710 7.45 -13.66 5.76
C ALA A 710 6.58 -13.24 6.97
N ASP A 711 6.70 -13.98 8.08
CA ASP A 711 6.08 -13.66 9.38
C ASP A 711 6.53 -12.30 9.92
N LEU A 712 7.84 -12.00 9.83
CA LEU A 712 8.40 -10.73 10.27
C LEU A 712 8.05 -9.59 9.30
N ALA A 713 8.05 -9.85 8.00
CA ALA A 713 7.58 -8.88 7.01
C ALA A 713 6.12 -8.46 7.29
N TYR A 714 5.23 -9.43 7.52
CA TYR A 714 3.84 -9.15 7.88
C TYR A 714 3.72 -8.35 9.19
N LEU A 715 4.49 -8.70 10.22
CA LEU A 715 4.48 -7.93 11.47
C LEU A 715 4.83 -6.46 11.22
N ILE A 716 5.94 -6.19 10.52
CA ILE A 716 6.39 -4.83 10.22
C ILE A 716 5.33 -4.06 9.42
N ALA A 717 4.67 -4.72 8.46
CA ALA A 717 3.61 -4.09 7.66
C ALA A 717 2.38 -3.72 8.50
N ALA A 718 1.95 -4.62 9.40
CA ALA A 718 0.70 -4.47 10.16
C ALA A 718 0.88 -3.74 11.51
N ASP A 719 2.11 -3.44 11.92
CA ASP A 719 2.39 -2.84 13.22
C ASP A 719 1.81 -1.43 13.36
N ARG A 720 1.11 -1.21 14.48
CA ARG A 720 0.42 0.04 14.81
C ARG A 720 1.25 0.98 15.69
N ASP A 721 2.40 0.51 16.16
CA ASP A 721 3.35 1.29 16.93
C ASP A 721 4.40 1.95 16.02
N TYR A 722 4.99 3.05 16.49
CA TYR A 722 6.00 3.80 15.74
C TYR A 722 7.35 3.06 15.73
N PRO A 723 8.09 3.03 14.60
CA PRO A 723 7.72 3.52 13.25
C PRO A 723 7.04 2.44 12.39
N GLY A 724 6.08 2.83 11.55
CA GLY A 724 5.48 1.92 10.56
C GLY A 724 4.29 2.50 9.80
N TRP A 725 3.84 1.78 8.77
CA TRP A 725 2.65 2.16 8.00
C TRP A 725 1.36 1.99 8.81
N GLY A 726 1.26 0.94 9.62
CA GLY A 726 0.12 0.75 10.52
C GLY A 726 0.05 1.82 11.59
N TYR A 727 1.19 2.38 12.05
CA TYR A 727 1.22 3.58 12.89
C TYR A 727 0.58 4.78 12.21
N MET A 728 0.94 5.08 10.95
CA MET A 728 0.30 6.16 10.19
C MET A 728 -1.22 5.98 10.11
N ALA A 729 -1.68 4.77 9.76
CA ALA A 729 -3.10 4.44 9.72
C ALA A 729 -3.77 4.61 11.09
N ASN A 730 -3.11 4.20 12.18
CA ASN A 730 -3.60 4.33 13.55
C ASN A 730 -3.68 5.78 14.03
N GLN A 731 -2.86 6.68 13.49
CA GLN A 731 -2.95 8.13 13.70
C GLN A 731 -3.99 8.82 12.80
N GLY A 732 -4.77 8.07 12.01
CA GLY A 732 -5.83 8.60 11.15
C GLY A 732 -5.35 9.12 9.79
N ALA A 733 -4.15 8.73 9.35
CA ALA A 733 -3.67 9.03 8.00
C ALA A 733 -4.59 8.39 6.94
N THR A 734 -4.89 9.15 5.88
CA THR A 734 -5.64 8.68 4.71
C THR A 734 -4.77 8.59 3.44
N THR A 735 -3.48 8.85 3.60
CA THR A 735 -2.40 8.85 2.61
C THR A 735 -1.11 8.40 3.30
N ILE A 736 -0.05 8.11 2.56
CA ILE A 736 1.27 7.82 3.15
C ILE A 736 1.99 9.14 3.43
N TRP A 737 2.75 9.20 4.52
CA TRP A 737 3.48 10.39 4.94
C TRP A 737 4.93 10.39 4.45
N GLU A 738 5.55 11.58 4.42
CA GLU A 738 6.99 11.75 4.13
C GLU A 738 7.86 11.14 5.22
N LEU A 739 7.43 11.26 6.48
CA LEU A 739 8.18 10.84 7.64
C LEU A 739 7.35 9.83 8.44
N TRP A 740 8.02 8.81 8.99
CA TRP A 740 7.39 7.82 9.88
C TRP A 740 6.67 8.47 11.08
N ASN A 741 7.12 9.64 11.52
CA ASN A 741 6.53 10.47 12.59
C ASN A 741 5.92 11.79 12.08
N GLY A 742 5.32 11.79 10.89
CA GLY A 742 4.76 13.01 10.27
C GLY A 742 3.73 13.78 11.12
N ASP A 743 3.15 13.15 12.13
CA ASP A 743 2.27 13.78 13.13
C ASP A 743 3.03 14.69 14.13
N LYS A 744 4.33 14.48 14.31
CA LYS A 744 5.17 15.16 15.32
C LYS A 744 6.41 15.86 14.74
N ALA A 745 6.74 15.61 13.48
CA ALA A 745 7.94 16.12 12.85
C ALA A 745 7.89 17.64 12.60
N ALA A 746 9.07 18.24 12.44
CA ALA A 746 9.22 19.66 12.16
C ALA A 746 8.62 20.03 10.78
N PRO A 747 8.02 21.21 10.62
CA PRO A 747 7.26 21.57 9.42
C PRO A 747 8.09 21.78 8.15
N ASN A 748 9.40 22.02 8.26
CA ASN A 748 10.24 22.39 7.11
C ASN A 748 10.26 21.33 5.99
N MET A 749 10.05 20.07 6.33
CA MET A 749 9.94 18.93 5.42
C MET A 749 9.06 17.85 6.05
N ASN A 750 7.75 18.08 6.04
CA ASN A 750 6.77 17.18 6.65
C ASN A 750 5.45 17.13 5.86
N SER A 751 5.50 16.52 4.69
CA SER A 751 4.33 16.21 3.86
C SER A 751 3.55 15.05 4.46
N GLN A 752 2.22 15.18 4.49
CA GLN A 752 1.31 14.09 4.87
C GLN A 752 0.71 13.37 3.65
N ASN A 753 1.25 13.62 2.45
CA ASN A 753 0.87 12.97 1.20
C ASN A 753 2.11 12.79 0.31
N HIS A 754 2.83 11.71 0.58
CA HIS A 754 4.10 11.37 -0.07
C HIS A 754 4.17 9.85 -0.23
N ILE A 755 4.88 9.35 -1.25
CA ILE A 755 4.88 7.92 -1.59
C ILE A 755 6.23 7.20 -1.37
N MET A 756 7.32 7.93 -1.09
CA MET A 756 8.69 7.37 -1.10
C MET A 756 8.93 6.26 -0.08
N LEU A 757 8.16 6.24 1.02
CA LEU A 757 8.24 5.20 2.06
C LEU A 757 7.42 3.96 1.74
N LEU A 758 6.78 3.87 0.56
CA LEU A 758 6.11 2.63 0.13
C LEU A 758 7.12 1.54 -0.22
N GLY A 759 8.28 1.89 -0.78
CA GLY A 759 9.34 0.93 -1.12
C GLY A 759 8.81 -0.29 -1.89
N ASP A 760 9.09 -1.50 -1.40
CA ASP A 760 8.55 -2.75 -1.95
C ASP A 760 7.28 -3.28 -1.26
N LEU A 761 6.61 -2.49 -0.42
CA LEU A 761 5.42 -2.94 0.31
C LEU A 761 4.29 -3.41 -0.62
N ILE A 762 3.93 -2.60 -1.62
CA ILE A 762 2.86 -2.96 -2.56
C ILE A 762 3.31 -4.11 -3.45
N VAL A 763 4.58 -4.13 -3.86
CA VAL A 763 5.15 -5.29 -4.58
C VAL A 763 5.01 -6.56 -3.74
N TRP A 764 5.27 -6.48 -2.43
CA TRP A 764 5.13 -7.59 -1.50
C TRP A 764 3.67 -8.04 -1.32
N PHE A 765 2.72 -7.12 -1.28
CA PHE A 765 1.28 -7.46 -1.26
C PHE A 765 0.90 -8.34 -2.46
N TYR A 766 1.25 -7.92 -3.68
CA TYR A 766 0.91 -8.68 -4.88
C TYR A 766 1.78 -9.93 -5.06
N GLN A 767 3.10 -9.79 -5.03
CA GLN A 767 4.03 -10.87 -5.38
C GLN A 767 4.15 -11.93 -4.27
N SER A 768 3.99 -11.56 -3.00
CA SER A 768 4.19 -12.48 -1.87
C SER A 768 2.88 -12.89 -1.22
N LEU A 769 2.05 -11.95 -0.77
CA LEU A 769 0.79 -12.30 -0.08
C LEU A 769 -0.22 -12.91 -1.05
N ALA A 770 -0.57 -12.20 -2.12
CA ALA A 770 -1.44 -12.75 -3.16
C ALA A 770 -0.73 -13.79 -4.03
N GLY A 771 0.60 -13.68 -4.14
CA GLY A 771 1.41 -14.60 -4.90
C GLY A 771 1.42 -14.36 -6.41
N ILE A 772 1.00 -13.20 -6.90
CA ILE A 772 0.93 -12.86 -8.33
C ILE A 772 2.25 -12.24 -8.78
N GLN A 773 3.00 -12.98 -9.59
CA GLN A 773 4.26 -12.55 -10.19
C GLN A 773 4.21 -12.80 -11.71
N GLY A 774 4.93 -11.99 -12.49
CA GLY A 774 4.91 -12.06 -13.94
C GLY A 774 6.31 -12.02 -14.54
N GLU A 775 6.47 -12.73 -15.66
CA GLU A 775 7.62 -12.64 -16.54
C GLU A 775 7.14 -12.23 -17.94
N ASN A 776 7.93 -11.41 -18.64
CA ASN A 776 7.67 -10.97 -20.02
C ASN A 776 6.26 -10.38 -20.21
N GLY A 777 5.85 -9.44 -19.37
CA GLY A 777 4.53 -8.83 -19.40
C GLY A 777 3.41 -9.77 -18.96
N PHE A 778 3.70 -10.73 -18.07
CA PHE A 778 2.80 -11.80 -17.62
C PHE A 778 2.44 -12.84 -18.70
N LYS A 779 3.29 -13.01 -19.72
CA LYS A 779 3.16 -14.14 -20.65
C LYS A 779 3.32 -15.48 -19.91
N HIS A 780 4.22 -15.49 -18.93
CA HIS A 780 4.32 -16.54 -17.92
C HIS A 780 4.07 -15.92 -16.55
N ILE A 781 3.16 -16.52 -15.81
CA ILE A 781 2.75 -16.10 -14.47
C ILE A 781 3.35 -17.05 -13.45
N ILE A 782 3.88 -16.52 -12.35
CA ILE A 782 4.27 -17.31 -11.19
C ILE A 782 3.23 -17.04 -10.10
N MET A 783 2.56 -18.11 -9.65
CA MET A 783 1.57 -18.04 -8.58
C MET A 783 2.12 -18.70 -7.31
N LYS A 784 2.63 -17.91 -6.37
CA LYS A 784 3.32 -18.38 -5.15
C LYS A 784 2.87 -17.59 -3.91
N PRO A 785 1.63 -17.79 -3.41
CA PRO A 785 1.17 -17.10 -2.21
C PRO A 785 2.00 -17.53 -0.99
N GLN A 786 2.19 -16.63 -0.04
CA GLN A 786 2.89 -16.84 1.22
C GLN A 786 1.92 -16.67 2.39
N PRO A 787 1.22 -17.74 2.82
CA PRO A 787 0.36 -17.68 3.99
C PRO A 787 1.20 -17.42 5.24
N VAL A 788 0.84 -16.39 6.01
CA VAL A 788 1.57 -15.98 7.22
C VAL A 788 0.67 -16.09 8.45
N PRO A 789 1.22 -16.45 9.64
CA PRO A 789 0.42 -16.50 10.86
C PRO A 789 -0.24 -15.16 11.20
N GLY A 790 -1.57 -15.18 11.36
CA GLY A 790 -2.40 -14.00 11.63
C GLY A 790 -3.14 -13.44 10.41
N LEU A 791 -2.91 -14.00 9.21
CA LEU A 791 -3.59 -13.64 7.97
C LEU A 791 -4.26 -14.88 7.37
N GLU A 792 -5.59 -14.91 7.39
CA GLU A 792 -6.37 -16.09 6.98
C GLU A 792 -6.91 -15.98 5.56
N GLU A 793 -6.94 -14.78 4.99
CA GLU A 793 -7.49 -14.55 3.66
C GLU A 793 -6.76 -13.40 2.96
N VAL A 794 -6.49 -13.60 1.67
CA VAL A 794 -6.05 -12.56 0.73
C VAL A 794 -6.80 -12.76 -0.58
N ASN A 795 -7.42 -11.70 -1.06
CA ASN A 795 -8.12 -11.61 -2.33
C ASN A 795 -7.50 -10.49 -3.17
N ALA A 796 -6.83 -10.85 -4.27
CA ALA A 796 -6.20 -9.88 -5.15
C ALA A 796 -6.45 -10.18 -6.62
N GLY A 797 -6.63 -9.13 -7.40
CA GLY A 797 -6.81 -9.17 -8.84
C GLY A 797 -5.84 -8.20 -9.52
N TYR A 798 -5.33 -8.58 -10.70
CA TYR A 798 -4.47 -7.75 -11.52
C TYR A 798 -4.83 -7.91 -13.01
N GLN A 799 -5.18 -6.81 -13.66
CA GLN A 799 -5.47 -6.75 -15.10
C GLN A 799 -4.16 -6.55 -15.87
N SER A 800 -3.59 -7.64 -16.39
CA SER A 800 -2.41 -7.59 -17.26
C SER A 800 -2.77 -7.23 -18.71
N MET A 801 -1.74 -7.08 -19.57
CA MET A 801 -1.92 -6.90 -21.01
C MET A 801 -2.53 -8.13 -21.72
N TYR A 802 -2.50 -9.30 -21.08
CA TYR A 802 -3.13 -10.53 -21.59
C TYR A 802 -4.54 -10.78 -21.03
N GLY A 803 -4.92 -10.09 -19.96
CA GLY A 803 -6.21 -10.29 -19.29
C GLY A 803 -6.10 -10.30 -17.76
N PHE A 804 -7.23 -10.57 -17.10
CA PHE A 804 -7.36 -10.59 -15.65
C PHE A 804 -6.66 -11.80 -15.04
N ILE A 805 -5.85 -11.54 -14.00
CA ILE A 805 -5.20 -12.55 -13.16
C ILE A 805 -5.80 -12.41 -11.76
N HIS A 806 -6.30 -13.51 -11.20
CA HIS A 806 -6.93 -13.52 -9.88
C HIS A 806 -6.23 -14.52 -8.96
N SER A 807 -6.05 -14.13 -7.70
CA SER A 807 -5.58 -15.01 -6.64
C SER A 807 -6.36 -14.71 -5.36
N HIS A 808 -7.24 -15.63 -4.99
CA HIS A 808 -8.01 -15.56 -3.76
C HIS A 808 -7.82 -16.83 -2.96
N TRP A 809 -7.02 -16.73 -1.91
CA TRP A 809 -6.83 -17.85 -1.00
C TRP A 809 -7.46 -17.59 0.37
N LYS A 810 -7.95 -18.67 0.97
CA LYS A 810 -8.46 -18.72 2.33
C LYS A 810 -7.86 -19.90 3.05
N LYS A 811 -7.29 -19.65 4.23
CA LYS A 811 -6.75 -20.65 5.12
C LYS A 811 -7.71 -20.90 6.28
N THR A 812 -7.88 -22.16 6.62
CA THR A 812 -8.60 -22.63 7.80
C THR A 812 -7.68 -23.55 8.61
N THR A 813 -8.20 -24.15 9.69
CA THR A 813 -7.41 -25.06 10.53
C THR A 813 -6.98 -26.33 9.80
N ASP A 814 -7.79 -26.82 8.86
CA ASP A 814 -7.62 -28.12 8.19
C ASP A 814 -7.46 -28.01 6.67
N ALA A 815 -7.66 -26.83 6.09
CA ALA A 815 -7.60 -26.64 4.65
C ALA A 815 -7.01 -25.30 4.20
N PHE A 816 -6.53 -25.30 2.95
CA PHE A 816 -6.17 -24.12 2.18
C PHE A 816 -6.94 -24.16 0.86
N ASP A 817 -7.91 -23.26 0.72
CA ASP A 817 -8.71 -23.07 -0.48
C ASP A 817 -8.12 -21.95 -1.33
N TRP A 818 -8.00 -22.15 -2.64
CA TRP A 818 -7.39 -21.18 -3.54
C TRP A 818 -8.12 -21.11 -4.88
N GLN A 819 -8.69 -19.95 -5.15
CA GLN A 819 -9.30 -19.61 -6.44
C GLN A 819 -8.29 -18.83 -7.27
N ILE A 820 -8.06 -19.27 -8.51
CA ILE A 820 -7.15 -18.61 -9.43
C ILE A 820 -7.78 -18.46 -10.82
N SER A 821 -7.50 -17.33 -11.45
CA SER A 821 -7.84 -17.06 -12.86
C SER A 821 -6.57 -16.77 -13.63
N ILE A 822 -6.36 -17.47 -14.75
CA ILE A 822 -5.19 -17.35 -15.62
C ILE A 822 -5.67 -16.91 -17.01
N PRO A 823 -5.23 -15.75 -17.54
CA PRO A 823 -5.72 -15.22 -18.80
C PRO A 823 -5.33 -16.10 -20.00
N VAL A 824 -6.17 -16.09 -21.03
CA VAL A 824 -5.93 -16.83 -22.29
C VAL A 824 -4.59 -16.42 -22.90
N ASN A 825 -3.94 -17.37 -23.59
CA ASN A 825 -2.64 -17.17 -24.22
C ASN A 825 -1.47 -17.00 -23.25
N THR A 826 -1.67 -17.34 -21.97
CA THR A 826 -0.63 -17.38 -20.93
C THR A 826 -0.57 -18.75 -20.26
N LYS A 827 0.45 -18.95 -19.43
CA LYS A 827 0.60 -20.11 -18.55
C LYS A 827 0.98 -19.65 -17.15
N ALA A 828 0.70 -20.48 -16.15
CA ALA A 828 1.14 -20.24 -14.78
C ALA A 828 1.97 -21.39 -14.21
N THR A 829 3.06 -21.07 -13.51
CA THR A 829 3.70 -21.98 -12.55
C THR A 829 3.13 -21.70 -11.17
N ILE A 830 2.42 -22.67 -10.61
CA ILE A 830 1.78 -22.55 -9.30
C ILE A 830 2.57 -23.31 -8.23
N TYR A 831 2.64 -22.75 -7.02
CA TYR A 831 3.37 -23.31 -5.87
C TYR A 831 2.41 -23.60 -4.72
N LEU A 832 1.90 -24.82 -4.68
CA LEU A 832 0.90 -25.25 -3.71
C LEU A 832 1.53 -25.55 -2.35
N PRO A 833 1.02 -25.00 -1.24
CA PRO A 833 1.50 -25.29 0.11
C PRO A 833 1.07 -26.70 0.57
N ALA A 834 1.65 -27.72 -0.05
CA ALA A 834 1.41 -29.13 0.20
C ALA A 834 2.70 -29.93 0.00
N ASN A 835 2.82 -31.07 0.68
CA ASN A 835 3.94 -32.02 0.54
C ASN A 835 3.51 -33.38 -0.03
N ASP A 836 2.20 -33.59 -0.23
CA ASP A 836 1.61 -34.84 -0.68
C ASP A 836 0.49 -34.52 -1.69
N THR A 837 0.55 -35.17 -2.86
CA THR A 837 -0.37 -34.97 -3.96
C THR A 837 -1.79 -35.44 -3.64
N SER A 838 -1.94 -36.42 -2.74
CA SER A 838 -3.25 -36.95 -2.33
C SER A 838 -4.13 -35.93 -1.59
N ARG A 839 -3.52 -34.86 -1.09
CA ARG A 839 -4.18 -33.78 -0.35
C ARG A 839 -4.78 -32.71 -1.25
N ILE A 840 -4.48 -32.73 -2.54
CA ILE A 840 -4.86 -31.67 -3.49
C ILE A 840 -6.06 -32.12 -4.33
N LYS A 841 -7.06 -31.25 -4.45
CA LYS A 841 -8.22 -31.41 -5.34
C LYS A 841 -8.39 -30.16 -6.21
N GLY A 842 -8.94 -30.32 -7.41
CA GLY A 842 -9.37 -29.21 -8.26
C GLY A 842 -8.33 -28.62 -9.23
N LEU A 843 -7.21 -29.32 -9.47
CA LEU A 843 -6.19 -28.89 -10.46
C LEU A 843 -6.61 -29.03 -11.93
N GLY A 844 -7.64 -29.83 -12.21
CA GLY A 844 -8.05 -30.18 -13.57
C GLY A 844 -7.13 -31.21 -14.25
N ASP A 845 -7.59 -31.80 -15.35
CA ASP A 845 -6.92 -32.93 -16.02
C ASP A 845 -5.64 -32.53 -16.78
N HIS A 846 -5.42 -31.23 -16.98
CA HIS A 846 -4.31 -30.70 -17.78
C HIS A 846 -3.16 -30.14 -16.95
N ALA A 847 -3.21 -30.26 -15.62
CA ALA A 847 -2.14 -29.81 -14.75
C ALA A 847 -0.89 -30.69 -14.88
N LYS A 848 0.27 -30.07 -15.11
CA LYS A 848 1.55 -30.78 -15.23
C LYS A 848 2.37 -30.63 -13.96
N PHE A 849 2.61 -31.72 -13.24
CA PHE A 849 3.54 -31.72 -12.11
C PHE A 849 4.97 -31.42 -12.58
N ILE A 850 5.64 -30.50 -11.90
CA ILE A 850 7.01 -30.08 -12.21
C ILE A 850 8.00 -30.66 -11.20
N LYS A 851 7.82 -30.34 -9.92
CA LYS A 851 8.71 -30.78 -8.82
C LYS A 851 8.07 -30.59 -7.45
N ALA A 852 8.62 -31.27 -6.45
CA ALA A 852 8.47 -30.91 -5.04
C ALA A 852 9.66 -30.03 -4.62
N ALA A 853 9.42 -28.89 -3.98
CA ALA A 853 10.46 -27.98 -3.49
C ALA A 853 9.94 -27.18 -2.28
N ASP A 854 10.77 -27.01 -1.25
CA ASP A 854 10.47 -26.15 -0.09
C ASP A 854 9.10 -26.40 0.58
N ASN A 855 8.76 -27.67 0.84
CA ASN A 855 7.44 -28.09 1.35
C ASN A 855 6.25 -27.64 0.48
N ARG A 856 6.50 -27.50 -0.83
CA ARG A 856 5.49 -27.18 -1.85
C ARG A 856 5.52 -28.17 -3.00
N LEU A 857 4.36 -28.37 -3.61
CA LEU A 857 4.22 -29.07 -4.88
C LEU A 857 4.04 -28.03 -5.99
N VAL A 858 4.85 -28.14 -7.04
CA VAL A 858 4.89 -27.18 -8.15
C VAL A 858 4.25 -27.79 -9.39
N TYR A 859 3.30 -27.05 -9.98
CA TYR A 859 2.59 -27.46 -11.19
C TYR A 859 2.64 -26.35 -12.25
N GLU A 860 2.58 -26.72 -13.52
CA GLU A 860 2.25 -25.81 -14.64
C GLU A 860 0.77 -25.97 -14.98
N LEU A 861 0.06 -24.85 -15.08
CA LEU A 861 -1.32 -24.73 -15.56
C LEU A 861 -1.38 -23.87 -16.82
N GLY A 862 -2.37 -24.16 -17.68
CA GLY A 862 -2.76 -23.27 -18.76
C GLY A 862 -3.70 -22.16 -18.29
N SER A 863 -4.26 -21.41 -19.24
CA SER A 863 -5.32 -20.43 -18.98
C SER A 863 -6.59 -21.07 -18.42
N GLY A 864 -7.44 -20.26 -17.78
CA GLY A 864 -8.74 -20.67 -17.24
C GLY A 864 -8.88 -20.39 -15.74
N ASP A 865 -10.05 -20.74 -15.22
CA ASP A 865 -10.40 -20.61 -13.80
C ASP A 865 -10.24 -21.96 -13.09
N TYR A 866 -9.64 -21.93 -11.90
CA TYR A 866 -9.37 -23.11 -11.08
C TYR A 866 -9.76 -22.87 -9.62
N TYR A 867 -10.33 -23.90 -8.99
CA TYR A 867 -10.67 -23.92 -7.57
C TYR A 867 -9.92 -25.06 -6.90
N ILE A 868 -8.82 -24.73 -6.23
CA ILE A 868 -7.90 -25.70 -5.66
C ILE A 868 -8.17 -25.82 -4.16
N HIS A 869 -8.46 -27.04 -3.71
CA HIS A 869 -8.65 -27.35 -2.29
C HIS A 869 -7.49 -28.24 -1.83
N ILE A 870 -6.76 -27.78 -0.81
CA ILE A 870 -5.65 -28.51 -0.21
C ILE A 870 -5.99 -28.84 1.23
N VAL A 871 -6.08 -30.12 1.55
CA VAL A 871 -6.20 -30.57 2.94
C VAL A 871 -4.86 -30.36 3.64
N GLN A 872 -4.82 -29.52 4.67
CA GLN A 872 -3.64 -29.23 5.49
C GLN A 872 -3.86 -29.74 6.91
N PRO A 873 -3.74 -31.06 7.16
CA PRO A 873 -3.81 -31.57 8.52
C PRO A 873 -2.54 -31.14 9.26
N ASP A 874 -2.62 -30.04 10.02
CA ASP A 874 -1.61 -29.73 11.02
C ASP A 874 -1.84 -30.67 12.21
N ARG A 875 -0.98 -31.69 12.34
CA ARG A 875 -1.08 -32.64 13.46
C ARG A 875 -1.07 -31.93 14.81
N TRP A 876 -0.39 -30.79 14.92
CA TRP A 876 -0.33 -29.99 16.14
C TRP A 876 -1.54 -29.11 16.37
N LYS A 877 -2.49 -29.09 15.42
CA LYS A 877 -3.84 -28.54 15.59
C LYS A 877 -4.93 -29.61 15.52
N LYS A 878 -4.57 -30.89 15.44
CA LYS A 878 -5.54 -32.00 15.37
C LYS A 878 -6.40 -32.05 16.63
N GLY A 879 -7.72 -32.06 16.46
CA GLY A 879 -8.69 -32.02 17.55
C GLY A 879 -9.16 -30.60 17.92
N ILE A 880 -8.60 -29.55 17.32
CA ILE A 880 -9.19 -28.20 17.38
C ILE A 880 -10.47 -28.18 16.52
N ILE A 881 -11.58 -27.79 17.14
CA ILE A 881 -12.92 -27.66 16.52
C ILE A 881 -13.22 -26.21 16.13
N THR A 882 -12.67 -25.25 16.87
CA THR A 882 -12.85 -23.81 16.63
C THR A 882 -11.55 -23.10 17.02
N ASP A 883 -11.09 -22.18 16.19
CA ASP A 883 -9.93 -21.29 16.42
C ASP A 883 -10.28 -19.92 15.85
N GLU A 884 -10.65 -18.97 16.72
CA GLU A 884 -11.18 -17.67 16.30
C GLU A 884 -10.77 -16.54 17.26
N ASP A 885 -10.79 -15.31 16.75
CA ASP A 885 -10.71 -14.11 17.59
C ASP A 885 -12.05 -13.87 18.29
N ILE A 886 -12.03 -13.57 19.60
CA ILE A 886 -13.24 -13.18 20.34
C ILE A 886 -13.78 -11.83 19.82
N PHE A 887 -12.89 -10.96 19.36
CA PHE A 887 -13.22 -9.69 18.74
C PHE A 887 -12.12 -9.29 17.74
N THR A 888 -12.51 -8.65 16.64
CA THR A 888 -11.57 -8.07 15.66
C THR A 888 -11.45 -6.55 15.79
N THR A 889 -12.38 -5.91 16.50
CA THR A 889 -12.39 -4.47 16.80
C THR A 889 -12.65 -4.27 18.29
N ALA A 890 -11.94 -3.35 18.92
CA ALA A 890 -12.11 -3.01 20.33
C ALA A 890 -11.94 -1.50 20.55
N PRO A 891 -12.56 -0.92 21.60
CA PRO A 891 -12.40 0.49 21.96
C PRO A 891 -11.07 0.81 22.66
N PHE A 892 -10.16 -0.17 22.77
CA PHE A 892 -8.87 -0.05 23.42
C PHE A 892 -7.76 -0.66 22.52
N PRO A 893 -6.53 -0.12 22.58
CA PRO A 893 -5.42 -0.63 21.78
C PRO A 893 -4.75 -1.88 22.38
N GLU A 894 -4.73 -2.05 23.71
CA GLU A 894 -4.14 -3.22 24.37
C GLU A 894 -5.17 -4.04 25.17
N SER A 895 -5.04 -5.37 25.15
CA SER A 895 -5.75 -6.34 25.97
C SER A 895 -4.81 -7.42 26.52
N HIS A 896 -5.03 -7.87 27.75
CA HIS A 896 -4.18 -8.88 28.38
C HIS A 896 -4.86 -9.64 29.52
N ALA A 897 -4.26 -10.79 29.88
CA ALA A 897 -4.67 -11.68 30.98
C ALA A 897 -6.13 -12.15 30.91
N ALA A 898 -6.40 -13.04 29.95
CA ALA A 898 -7.73 -13.62 29.74
C ALA A 898 -8.10 -14.65 30.81
N THR A 899 -9.40 -14.81 31.04
CA THR A 899 -10.02 -15.85 31.88
C THR A 899 -11.33 -16.30 31.25
N ILE A 900 -11.76 -17.55 31.46
CA ILE A 900 -12.98 -18.12 30.88
C ILE A 900 -13.72 -18.95 31.93
N ALA A 901 -15.05 -18.94 31.87
CA ALA A 901 -15.94 -19.81 32.65
C ALA A 901 -17.12 -20.29 31.79
N GLU A 902 -17.63 -21.48 32.11
CA GLU A 902 -18.91 -21.97 31.62
C GLU A 902 -20.01 -21.58 32.61
N THR A 903 -21.11 -21.02 32.10
CA THR A 903 -22.31 -20.64 32.87
C THR A 903 -23.53 -21.42 32.35
N SER A 904 -24.66 -21.31 33.05
CA SER A 904 -25.94 -21.86 32.56
C SER A 904 -26.43 -21.22 31.26
N GLN A 905 -25.89 -20.07 30.86
CA GLN A 905 -26.23 -19.33 29.64
C GLN A 905 -25.19 -19.49 28.52
N GLY A 906 -24.11 -20.25 28.74
CA GLY A 906 -23.00 -20.41 27.80
C GLY A 906 -21.66 -19.93 28.36
N LEU A 907 -20.66 -19.79 27.48
CA LEU A 907 -19.31 -19.38 27.86
C LEU A 907 -19.22 -17.86 28.07
N VAL A 908 -18.43 -17.45 29.06
CA VAL A 908 -18.10 -16.06 29.34
C VAL A 908 -16.58 -15.93 29.52
N THR A 909 -16.01 -14.90 28.93
CA THR A 909 -14.59 -14.57 29.02
C THR A 909 -14.39 -13.15 29.55
N ALA A 910 -13.28 -12.91 30.24
CA ALA A 910 -12.89 -11.58 30.70
C ALA A 910 -11.38 -11.36 30.55
N TRP A 911 -10.97 -10.11 30.40
CA TRP A 911 -9.57 -9.66 30.33
C TRP A 911 -9.47 -8.21 30.81
N PHE A 912 -8.26 -7.69 31.02
CA PHE A 912 -8.09 -6.25 31.21
C PHE A 912 -7.63 -5.58 29.91
N GLY A 913 -8.09 -4.36 29.66
CA GLY A 913 -7.80 -3.63 28.43
C GLY A 913 -7.91 -2.11 28.60
N GLY A 914 -7.07 -1.38 27.86
CA GLY A 914 -6.94 0.08 27.93
C GLY A 914 -5.78 0.57 27.05
N THR A 915 -5.33 1.80 27.25
CA THR A 915 -4.24 2.41 26.46
C THR A 915 -2.95 1.59 26.54
N LYS A 916 -2.58 1.14 27.75
CA LYS A 916 -1.41 0.30 28.01
C LYS A 916 -1.51 -0.31 29.40
N GLU A 917 -0.98 -1.52 29.60
CA GLU A 917 -0.83 -2.10 30.95
C GLU A 917 -0.25 -1.05 31.94
N ARG A 918 -0.88 -0.89 33.13
CA ARG A 918 -0.63 0.14 34.18
C ARG A 918 -1.35 1.47 34.03
N ASN A 919 -1.83 1.84 32.84
CA ASN A 919 -2.47 3.15 32.70
C ASN A 919 -3.81 3.20 33.47
N PRO A 920 -4.17 4.36 34.03
CA PRO A 920 -5.41 4.52 34.81
C PRO A 920 -6.68 4.10 34.07
N ASP A 921 -6.71 4.20 32.75
CA ASP A 921 -7.85 3.85 31.90
C ASP A 921 -8.04 2.34 31.68
N VAL A 922 -7.14 1.49 32.19
CA VAL A 922 -7.27 0.04 32.07
C VAL A 922 -8.44 -0.46 32.91
N GLY A 923 -9.47 -0.98 32.23
CA GLY A 923 -10.65 -1.61 32.82
C GLY A 923 -10.66 -3.14 32.63
N ILE A 924 -11.62 -3.81 33.26
CA ILE A 924 -11.97 -5.21 32.99
C ILE A 924 -13.09 -5.25 31.95
N TRP A 925 -12.84 -5.98 30.87
CA TRP A 925 -13.75 -6.16 29.75
C TRP A 925 -14.21 -7.61 29.69
N ILE A 926 -15.44 -7.82 29.25
CA ILE A 926 -16.02 -9.17 29.07
C ILE A 926 -16.60 -9.36 27.68
N SER A 927 -16.70 -10.62 27.27
CA SER A 927 -17.53 -11.06 26.15
C SER A 927 -18.21 -12.39 26.51
N ARG A 928 -19.41 -12.59 25.97
CA ARG A 928 -20.24 -13.77 26.19
C ARG A 928 -20.46 -14.48 24.86
N GLN A 929 -20.55 -15.81 24.89
CA GLN A 929 -20.91 -16.58 23.72
C GLN A 929 -22.43 -16.79 23.71
N VAL A 930 -23.11 -16.16 22.76
CA VAL A 930 -24.58 -16.23 22.58
C VAL A 930 -24.85 -16.79 21.19
N ASN A 931 -25.62 -17.88 21.10
CA ASN A 931 -25.92 -18.56 19.82
C ASN A 931 -24.66 -18.89 18.99
N GLY A 932 -23.59 -19.33 19.66
CA GLY A 932 -22.32 -19.67 19.02
C GLY A 932 -21.47 -18.49 18.55
N LYS A 933 -21.83 -17.24 18.87
CA LYS A 933 -21.06 -16.03 18.54
C LYS A 933 -20.66 -15.25 19.78
N TRP A 934 -19.45 -14.69 19.77
CA TRP A 934 -18.99 -13.77 20.81
C TRP A 934 -19.66 -12.40 20.69
N THR A 935 -20.09 -11.83 21.82
CA THR A 935 -20.57 -10.45 21.88
C THR A 935 -19.42 -9.45 21.75
N GLN A 936 -19.72 -8.20 21.37
CA GLN A 936 -18.73 -7.12 21.47
C GLN A 936 -18.21 -6.96 22.91
N PRO A 937 -16.95 -6.51 23.11
CA PRO A 937 -16.41 -6.26 24.43
C PRO A 937 -17.22 -5.22 25.22
N VAL A 938 -17.52 -5.51 26.50
CA VAL A 938 -18.19 -4.58 27.42
C VAL A 938 -17.36 -4.38 28.68
N GLU A 939 -17.12 -3.13 29.09
CA GLU A 939 -16.40 -2.80 30.33
C GLU A 939 -17.30 -3.04 31.55
N VAL A 940 -16.83 -3.83 32.52
CA VAL A 940 -17.59 -4.19 33.73
C VAL A 940 -16.94 -3.72 35.04
N ALA A 941 -15.68 -3.31 34.97
CA ALA A 941 -14.98 -2.63 36.06
C ALA A 941 -13.97 -1.63 35.49
N ASN A 942 -13.94 -0.41 36.02
CA ASN A 942 -13.15 0.70 35.47
C ASN A 942 -12.08 1.24 36.44
N GLY A 943 -12.07 0.80 37.70
CA GLY A 943 -11.06 1.19 38.69
C GLY A 943 -11.19 2.63 39.21
N ILE A 944 -12.31 3.31 38.93
CA ILE A 944 -12.63 4.62 39.52
C ILE A 944 -12.75 4.47 41.04
N GLN A 945 -11.97 5.27 41.78
CA GLN A 945 -12.01 5.34 43.24
C GLN A 945 -12.87 6.53 43.71
N ASN A 946 -12.82 7.64 42.98
CA ASN A 946 -13.63 8.85 43.17
C ASN A 946 -13.53 9.73 41.89
N ASP A 947 -14.11 10.92 41.91
CA ASP A 947 -14.20 11.85 40.76
C ASP A 947 -12.85 12.25 40.14
N THR A 948 -11.74 12.13 40.87
CA THR A 948 -10.40 12.56 40.43
C THR A 948 -9.38 11.43 40.34
N LEU A 949 -9.66 10.27 40.94
CA LEU A 949 -8.73 9.17 41.08
C LEU A 949 -9.27 7.91 40.42
N ARG A 950 -8.53 7.44 39.41
CA ARG A 950 -8.74 6.16 38.75
C ARG A 950 -7.45 5.34 38.84
N TYR A 951 -7.57 4.08 39.24
CA TYR A 951 -6.48 3.12 39.19
C TYR A 951 -6.73 2.07 38.11
N ALA A 952 -5.66 1.53 37.56
CA ALA A 952 -5.74 0.42 36.63
C ALA A 952 -6.40 -0.81 37.27
N CYS A 953 -7.20 -1.53 36.49
CA CYS A 953 -7.71 -2.86 36.83
C CYS A 953 -6.79 -3.96 36.31
N TRP A 954 -6.76 -5.11 37.01
CA TRP A 954 -5.78 -6.16 36.75
C TRP A 954 -6.31 -7.57 37.00
N ASN A 955 -5.71 -8.54 36.31
CA ASN A 955 -5.82 -9.99 36.55
C ASN A 955 -7.24 -10.46 36.91
N PRO A 956 -8.20 -10.29 35.97
CA PRO A 956 -9.54 -10.83 36.15
C PRO A 956 -9.50 -12.36 36.23
N VAL A 957 -10.33 -12.93 37.08
CA VAL A 957 -10.52 -14.38 37.20
C VAL A 957 -12.00 -14.65 37.34
N LEU A 958 -12.56 -15.39 36.39
CA LEU A 958 -13.94 -15.85 36.41
C LEU A 958 -14.05 -17.19 37.11
N PHE A 959 -15.12 -17.38 37.87
CA PHE A 959 -15.46 -18.67 38.46
C PHE A 959 -16.97 -18.81 38.58
N GLN A 960 -17.55 -19.85 37.97
CA GLN A 960 -18.96 -20.17 38.11
C GLN A 960 -19.17 -21.05 39.35
N VAL A 961 -19.91 -20.54 40.35
CA VAL A 961 -20.34 -21.38 41.48
C VAL A 961 -21.39 -22.36 40.98
N PRO A 962 -21.27 -23.69 41.27
CA PRO A 962 -22.30 -24.64 40.89
C PRO A 962 -23.68 -24.24 41.42
N ALA A 963 -24.66 -24.10 40.51
CA ALA A 963 -26.02 -23.63 40.81
C ALA A 963 -26.11 -22.26 41.52
N GLY A 964 -25.07 -21.44 41.44
CA GLY A 964 -25.01 -20.09 42.05
C GLY A 964 -24.57 -19.02 41.07
N ASP A 965 -24.12 -17.89 41.61
CA ASP A 965 -23.67 -16.75 40.81
C ASP A 965 -22.32 -17.01 40.12
N LEU A 966 -22.12 -16.35 38.98
CA LEU A 966 -20.83 -16.15 38.37
C LEU A 966 -20.04 -15.11 39.19
N LEU A 967 -18.80 -15.45 39.57
CA LEU A 967 -17.90 -14.57 40.30
C LEU A 967 -16.86 -13.98 39.36
N LEU A 968 -16.59 -12.67 39.49
CA LEU A 968 -15.46 -11.99 38.86
C LEU A 968 -14.56 -11.41 39.93
N PHE A 969 -13.38 -12.00 40.10
CA PHE A 969 -12.30 -11.47 40.93
C PHE A 969 -11.36 -10.63 40.08
N TYR A 970 -10.93 -9.46 40.55
CA TYR A 970 -9.97 -8.60 39.85
C TYR A 970 -9.25 -7.71 40.87
N LYS A 971 -8.19 -7.03 40.46
CA LYS A 971 -7.38 -6.19 41.37
C LYS A 971 -7.42 -4.76 40.88
N VAL A 972 -7.40 -3.82 41.81
CA VAL A 972 -7.36 -2.39 41.51
C VAL A 972 -6.27 -1.75 42.35
N GLY A 973 -5.41 -0.94 41.71
CA GLY A 973 -4.39 -0.18 42.43
C GLY A 973 -3.31 0.43 41.55
N PRO A 974 -2.40 1.21 42.15
CA PRO A 974 -1.39 1.99 41.43
C PRO A 974 -0.29 1.13 40.81
N ASN A 975 0.00 -0.04 41.38
CA ASN A 975 0.96 -1.02 40.89
C ASN A 975 0.68 -2.40 41.50
N VAL A 976 1.40 -3.42 41.04
CA VAL A 976 1.23 -4.83 41.48
C VAL A 976 1.47 -5.02 42.99
N ALA A 977 2.39 -4.27 43.59
CA ALA A 977 2.68 -4.39 45.03
C ALA A 977 1.62 -3.71 45.90
N GLY A 978 0.95 -2.68 45.38
CA GLY A 978 -0.03 -1.85 46.10
C GLY A 978 -1.49 -2.09 45.73
N TRP A 979 -1.81 -3.13 44.95
CA TRP A 979 -3.18 -3.42 44.55
C TRP A 979 -4.01 -4.07 45.67
N LYS A 980 -5.33 -3.93 45.59
CA LYS A 980 -6.29 -4.63 46.45
C LYS A 980 -7.17 -5.57 45.63
N GLY A 981 -7.63 -6.66 46.24
CA GLY A 981 -8.57 -7.57 45.62
C GLY A 981 -10.00 -7.00 45.62
N TYR A 982 -10.71 -7.19 44.53
CA TYR A 982 -12.10 -6.82 44.33
C TYR A 982 -12.89 -7.98 43.75
N MET A 983 -14.19 -7.99 44.01
CA MET A 983 -15.11 -9.00 43.51
C MET A 983 -16.43 -8.38 43.06
N LYS A 984 -16.98 -8.90 41.98
CA LYS A 984 -18.36 -8.67 41.51
C LYS A 984 -19.04 -10.02 41.29
N THR A 985 -20.37 -10.06 41.37
CA THR A 985 -21.16 -11.26 41.05
C THR A 985 -22.18 -10.98 39.96
N SER A 986 -22.63 -12.03 39.29
CA SER A 986 -23.68 -11.99 38.27
C SER A 986 -24.55 -13.24 38.37
N ALA A 987 -25.87 -13.04 38.48
CA ALA A 987 -26.86 -14.10 38.56
C ALA A 987 -27.37 -14.55 37.16
N ASP A 988 -27.04 -13.80 36.10
CA ASP A 988 -27.57 -13.98 34.75
C ASP A 988 -26.47 -14.34 33.72
N GLY A 989 -25.37 -14.94 34.18
CA GLY A 989 -24.29 -15.40 33.30
C GLY A 989 -23.44 -14.27 32.72
N GLY A 990 -23.34 -13.14 33.42
CA GLY A 990 -22.50 -12.00 33.07
C GLY A 990 -23.19 -10.93 32.23
N VAL A 991 -24.53 -10.92 32.14
CA VAL A 991 -25.28 -9.83 31.47
C VAL A 991 -25.26 -8.59 32.35
N THR A 992 -25.61 -8.76 33.63
CA THR A 992 -25.60 -7.71 34.65
C THR A 992 -24.67 -8.10 35.79
N TRP A 993 -24.10 -7.09 36.45
CA TRP A 993 -23.12 -7.29 37.51
C TRP A 993 -23.42 -6.42 38.72
N THR A 994 -23.18 -6.95 39.91
CA THR A 994 -23.28 -6.18 41.15
C THR A 994 -22.30 -5.00 41.20
N ALA A 995 -22.50 -4.10 42.16
CA ALA A 995 -21.45 -3.16 42.57
C ALA A 995 -20.18 -3.92 42.99
N ALA A 996 -19.03 -3.27 42.81
CA ALA A 996 -17.74 -3.81 43.20
C ALA A 996 -17.62 -3.88 44.72
N ARG A 997 -17.17 -5.03 45.24
CA ARG A 997 -16.86 -5.21 46.66
C ARG A 997 -15.36 -5.43 46.84
N GLN A 998 -14.71 -4.60 47.65
CA GLN A 998 -13.32 -4.83 48.05
C GLN A 998 -13.24 -6.07 48.94
N LEU A 999 -12.23 -6.92 48.72
CA LEU A 999 -11.91 -8.02 49.62
C LEU A 999 -11.27 -7.48 50.93
N PRO A 1000 -11.32 -8.25 52.04
CA PRO A 1000 -10.66 -7.86 53.28
C PRO A 1000 -9.17 -7.55 53.08
N ASP A 1001 -8.65 -6.57 53.82
CA ASP A 1001 -7.23 -6.20 53.71
C ASP A 1001 -6.32 -7.42 53.96
N GLY A 1002 -5.28 -7.56 53.12
CA GLY A 1002 -4.37 -8.72 53.14
C GLY A 1002 -4.80 -9.92 52.28
N PHE A 1003 -5.97 -9.86 51.64
CA PHE A 1003 -6.48 -10.87 50.70
C PHE A 1003 -6.67 -10.28 49.29
N LEU A 1004 -6.30 -11.06 48.28
CA LEU A 1004 -6.37 -10.69 46.85
C LEU A 1004 -7.35 -11.56 46.07
N GLY A 1005 -7.80 -12.67 46.66
CA GLY A 1005 -8.50 -13.74 45.95
C GLY A 1005 -7.56 -14.46 44.97
N PRO A 1006 -8.10 -15.16 43.96
CA PRO A 1006 -7.29 -15.88 42.99
C PRO A 1006 -6.47 -14.91 42.16
N VAL A 1007 -5.16 -15.12 42.01
CA VAL A 1007 -4.30 -14.29 41.15
C VAL A 1007 -4.02 -15.05 39.85
N LYS A 1008 -4.65 -14.57 38.76
CA LYS A 1008 -4.53 -15.08 37.38
C LYS A 1008 -5.23 -16.43 37.13
N ASN A 1009 -5.03 -17.45 37.96
CA ASN A 1009 -5.60 -18.79 37.72
C ASN A 1009 -6.89 -19.03 38.50
N LYS A 1010 -7.77 -19.85 37.93
CA LYS A 1010 -9.11 -20.14 38.48
C LYS A 1010 -9.04 -20.85 39.84
N PRO A 1011 -9.96 -20.55 40.77
CA PRO A 1011 -10.13 -21.31 42.01
C PRO A 1011 -10.54 -22.77 41.77
N LEU A 1012 -10.38 -23.58 42.82
CA LEU A 1012 -10.90 -24.94 42.89
C LEU A 1012 -11.93 -25.05 44.01
N LEU A 1013 -13.11 -25.57 43.71
CA LEU A 1013 -14.12 -25.86 44.73
C LEU A 1013 -13.83 -27.21 45.38
N LEU A 1014 -13.57 -27.19 46.69
CA LEU A 1014 -13.32 -28.39 47.50
C LEU A 1014 -14.63 -28.97 48.05
N PRO A 1015 -14.64 -30.27 48.41
CA PRO A 1015 -15.74 -30.86 49.18
C PRO A 1015 -16.11 -30.02 50.41
N GLY A 1016 -17.41 -29.82 50.63
CA GLY A 1016 -17.92 -28.96 51.71
C GLY A 1016 -18.02 -27.47 51.36
N GLY A 1017 -17.97 -27.12 50.07
CA GLY A 1017 -18.28 -25.75 49.59
C GLY A 1017 -17.14 -24.73 49.77
N LYS A 1018 -15.93 -25.20 50.08
CA LYS A 1018 -14.77 -24.33 50.31
C LYS A 1018 -14.10 -23.98 48.99
N LEU A 1019 -14.00 -22.70 48.67
CA LEU A 1019 -13.34 -22.23 47.45
C LEU A 1019 -11.86 -21.96 47.74
N LEU A 1020 -10.97 -22.80 47.19
CA LEU A 1020 -9.52 -22.67 47.31
C LEU A 1020 -9.00 -21.81 46.15
N CYS A 1021 -8.60 -20.59 46.45
CA CYS A 1021 -8.09 -19.64 45.48
C CYS A 1021 -6.56 -19.72 45.40
N PRO A 1022 -5.99 -20.09 44.23
CA PRO A 1022 -4.55 -19.98 44.01
C PRO A 1022 -4.14 -18.50 43.97
N SER A 1023 -3.30 -18.08 44.91
CA SER A 1023 -2.88 -16.69 45.04
C SER A 1023 -1.36 -16.58 45.09
N SER A 1024 -0.88 -15.35 45.04
CA SER A 1024 0.55 -15.05 45.10
C SER A 1024 0.79 -13.56 45.29
N THR A 1025 1.93 -13.21 45.88
CA THR A 1025 2.35 -11.81 46.08
C THR A 1025 3.68 -11.51 45.41
N GLU A 1026 3.83 -10.29 44.90
CA GLU A 1026 5.08 -9.76 44.36
C GLU A 1026 5.62 -8.68 45.31
N GLY A 1027 6.77 -8.91 45.93
CA GLY A 1027 7.39 -8.01 46.92
C GLY A 1027 8.91 -8.20 46.97
N HIS A 1028 9.49 -8.47 48.15
CA HIS A 1028 10.89 -8.91 48.32
C HIS A 1028 11.14 -10.35 47.78
N GLY A 1029 10.68 -10.64 46.56
CA GLY A 1029 10.59 -11.97 45.97
C GLY A 1029 9.17 -12.31 45.49
N TRP A 1030 9.02 -13.44 44.81
CA TRP A 1030 7.72 -14.00 44.44
C TRP A 1030 7.35 -15.14 45.40
N ASN A 1031 6.16 -15.05 45.99
CA ASN A 1031 5.68 -16.02 46.96
C ASN A 1031 4.33 -16.59 46.55
N ILE A 1032 4.19 -17.91 46.68
CA ILE A 1032 2.94 -18.63 46.47
C ILE A 1032 2.24 -18.82 47.81
N HIS A 1033 0.94 -18.57 47.84
CA HIS A 1033 0.05 -18.89 48.96
C HIS A 1033 -1.35 -19.18 48.42
N PHE A 1034 -2.21 -19.74 49.26
CA PHE A 1034 -3.60 -19.99 48.91
C PHE A 1034 -4.52 -19.20 49.83
N GLU A 1035 -5.64 -18.75 49.27
CA GLU A 1035 -6.67 -18.01 50.00
C GLU A 1035 -7.96 -18.83 49.92
N LEU A 1036 -8.56 -19.14 51.07
CA LEU A 1036 -9.71 -20.01 51.19
C LEU A 1036 -10.92 -19.20 51.66
N THR A 1037 -12.07 -19.39 51.02
CA THR A 1037 -13.34 -18.81 51.48
C THR A 1037 -14.46 -19.87 51.47
N THR A 1038 -15.38 -19.79 52.44
CA THR A 1038 -16.53 -20.71 52.58
C THR A 1038 -17.88 -20.05 52.29
N ASP A 1039 -17.90 -18.74 52.08
CA ASP A 1039 -19.10 -17.90 52.05
C ASP A 1039 -19.08 -16.90 50.89
N THR A 1040 -18.50 -17.31 49.76
CA THR A 1040 -18.38 -16.50 48.53
C THR A 1040 -17.64 -15.19 48.78
N GLY A 1041 -16.51 -15.27 49.47
CA GLY A 1041 -15.55 -14.18 49.64
C GLY A 1041 -15.90 -13.17 50.72
N LYS A 1042 -16.79 -13.47 51.67
CA LYS A 1042 -17.03 -12.60 52.84
C LYS A 1042 -15.95 -12.83 53.90
N THR A 1043 -15.60 -14.09 54.18
CA THR A 1043 -14.52 -14.47 55.10
C THR A 1043 -13.44 -15.27 54.38
N TRP A 1044 -12.20 -15.10 54.83
CA TRP A 1044 -11.02 -15.66 54.18
C TRP A 1044 -10.00 -16.23 55.18
N THR A 1045 -9.27 -17.26 54.76
CA THR A 1045 -8.13 -17.84 55.50
C THR A 1045 -6.96 -18.05 54.54
N LYS A 1046 -5.71 -17.88 55.01
CA LYS A 1046 -4.51 -18.02 54.18
C LYS A 1046 -3.76 -19.32 54.52
N ILE A 1047 -3.32 -20.05 53.50
CA ILE A 1047 -2.47 -21.24 53.62
C ILE A 1047 -1.13 -20.93 52.94
N GLY A 1048 -0.02 -21.10 53.66
CA GLY A 1048 1.32 -20.71 53.23
C GLY A 1048 1.84 -19.43 53.93
N PRO A 1049 2.88 -18.77 53.38
CA PRO A 1049 3.44 -18.97 52.04
C PRO A 1049 4.24 -20.29 51.93
N LEU A 1050 4.26 -20.87 50.72
CA LEU A 1050 5.08 -22.05 50.40
C LEU A 1050 6.57 -21.69 50.21
N GLN A 1051 6.88 -20.39 50.21
CA GLN A 1051 8.22 -19.86 49.97
C GLN A 1051 8.44 -18.65 50.89
N LYS A 1052 9.51 -18.67 51.69
CA LYS A 1052 9.98 -17.49 52.45
C LYS A 1052 11.45 -17.14 52.11
N ASP A 1053 12.28 -18.14 51.78
CA ASP A 1053 13.74 -17.98 51.57
C ASP A 1053 14.35 -18.78 50.38
N SER A 1054 13.57 -19.15 49.33
CA SER A 1054 14.09 -20.02 48.24
C SER A 1054 14.49 -19.27 46.96
N THR A 1055 15.54 -19.77 46.29
CA THR A 1055 16.08 -19.25 45.01
C THR A 1055 15.11 -19.38 43.82
N ILE A 1056 14.06 -20.21 43.91
CA ILE A 1056 13.19 -20.57 42.78
C ILE A 1056 12.32 -19.40 42.29
N ASN A 1057 11.88 -18.49 43.17
CA ASN A 1057 10.97 -17.36 42.85
C ASN A 1057 9.76 -17.76 41.97
N ALA A 1058 8.77 -18.48 42.53
CA ALA A 1058 7.61 -18.99 41.79
C ALA A 1058 6.33 -18.18 42.05
N ILE A 1059 5.40 -18.16 41.09
CA ILE A 1059 4.16 -17.36 41.17
C ILE A 1059 3.02 -17.96 40.32
N GLN A 1060 1.78 -17.52 40.58
CA GLN A 1060 0.58 -17.83 39.78
C GLN A 1060 0.34 -19.34 39.62
N PRO A 1061 0.07 -20.08 40.72
CA PRO A 1061 -0.13 -21.52 40.66
C PRO A 1061 -1.44 -21.87 39.94
N SER A 1062 -1.44 -22.95 39.17
CA SER A 1062 -2.64 -23.67 38.73
C SER A 1062 -2.81 -24.90 39.61
N ILE A 1063 -4.05 -25.34 39.89
CA ILE A 1063 -4.32 -26.49 40.78
C ILE A 1063 -4.85 -27.66 39.96
N LEU A 1064 -4.28 -28.84 40.16
CA LEU A 1064 -4.64 -30.11 39.54
C LEU A 1064 -5.03 -31.14 40.62
N GLN A 1065 -5.99 -32.02 40.31
CA GLN A 1065 -6.51 -33.06 41.22
C GLN A 1065 -6.23 -34.47 40.70
N TYR A 1066 -5.89 -35.38 41.61
CA TYR A 1066 -5.59 -36.80 41.32
C TYR A 1066 -6.50 -37.79 42.09
N GLY A 1067 -7.54 -37.29 42.74
CA GLY A 1067 -8.40 -38.07 43.64
C GLY A 1067 -7.82 -38.24 45.06
N ASN A 1068 -8.66 -38.70 45.99
CA ASN A 1068 -8.28 -39.00 47.39
C ASN A 1068 -7.53 -37.87 48.12
N GLY A 1069 -7.85 -36.61 47.81
CA GLY A 1069 -7.20 -35.44 48.41
C GLY A 1069 -5.79 -35.14 47.88
N LYS A 1070 -5.27 -35.92 46.93
CA LYS A 1070 -4.00 -35.67 46.26
C LYS A 1070 -4.15 -34.55 45.22
N MET A 1071 -3.32 -33.52 45.33
CA MET A 1071 -3.31 -32.35 44.46
C MET A 1071 -1.88 -31.99 44.05
N GLN A 1072 -1.75 -31.34 42.90
CA GLN A 1072 -0.51 -30.74 42.42
C GLN A 1072 -0.75 -29.27 42.10
N ILE A 1073 0.23 -28.43 42.35
CA ILE A 1073 0.30 -27.12 41.73
C ILE A 1073 1.34 -27.07 40.63
N LEU A 1074 1.06 -26.30 39.57
CA LEU A 1074 2.01 -25.95 38.52
C LEU A 1074 2.12 -24.43 38.44
N CYS A 1075 3.35 -23.91 38.47
CA CYS A 1075 3.61 -22.47 38.60
C CYS A 1075 4.69 -22.04 37.59
N ARG A 1076 4.67 -20.76 37.22
CA ARG A 1076 5.81 -20.14 36.50
C ARG A 1076 6.87 -19.68 37.49
N ASN A 1077 8.11 -19.51 37.03
CA ASN A 1077 9.19 -18.95 37.82
C ASN A 1077 10.14 -18.07 36.99
N LYS A 1078 11.16 -17.50 37.63
CA LYS A 1078 12.25 -16.77 36.96
C LYS A 1078 13.37 -17.67 36.41
N GLY A 1079 13.39 -18.94 36.78
CA GLY A 1079 14.49 -19.89 36.60
C GLY A 1079 14.46 -20.76 35.35
N GLY A 1080 13.40 -20.68 34.52
CA GLY A 1080 13.39 -21.31 33.19
C GLY A 1080 12.56 -22.58 33.04
N ASN A 1081 11.92 -23.08 34.10
CA ASN A 1081 11.10 -24.30 34.08
C ASN A 1081 9.78 -24.09 34.84
N ILE A 1082 8.79 -24.93 34.55
CA ILE A 1082 7.59 -25.02 35.38
C ILE A 1082 8.00 -25.53 36.77
N VAL A 1083 7.39 -24.98 37.81
CA VAL A 1083 7.61 -25.37 39.20
C VAL A 1083 6.39 -26.15 39.69
N GLN A 1084 6.64 -27.19 40.48
CA GLN A 1084 5.59 -28.01 41.07
C GLN A 1084 5.70 -28.13 42.58
N SER A 1085 4.57 -28.44 43.22
CA SER A 1085 4.47 -28.90 44.60
C SER A 1085 3.21 -29.77 44.76
N TRP A 1086 3.25 -30.69 45.71
CA TRP A 1086 2.22 -31.70 45.91
C TRP A 1086 1.57 -31.54 47.29
N SER A 1087 0.26 -31.75 47.34
CA SER A 1087 -0.50 -31.89 48.58
C SER A 1087 -1.15 -33.27 48.62
N LEU A 1088 -1.14 -33.91 49.79
CA LEU A 1088 -1.78 -35.21 50.02
C LEU A 1088 -3.02 -35.11 50.92
N ASP A 1089 -3.39 -33.90 51.34
CA ASP A 1089 -4.41 -33.64 52.36
C ASP A 1089 -5.43 -32.57 51.94
N SER A 1090 -5.73 -32.52 50.63
CA SER A 1090 -6.65 -31.55 49.99
C SER A 1090 -6.20 -30.09 50.11
N GLY A 1091 -4.90 -29.84 49.99
CA GLY A 1091 -4.33 -28.50 49.94
C GLY A 1091 -4.08 -27.86 51.31
N LYS A 1092 -4.17 -28.61 52.42
CA LYS A 1092 -3.88 -28.09 53.76
C LYS A 1092 -2.37 -27.94 53.98
N THR A 1093 -1.59 -28.92 53.53
CA THR A 1093 -0.13 -28.89 53.52
C THR A 1093 0.41 -29.20 52.12
N TRP A 1094 1.61 -28.70 51.84
CA TRP A 1094 2.25 -28.77 50.53
C TRP A 1094 3.72 -29.17 50.67
N SER A 1095 4.21 -30.00 49.76
CA SER A 1095 5.62 -30.36 49.66
C SER A 1095 6.48 -29.13 49.31
N PRO A 1096 7.80 -29.16 49.57
CA PRO A 1096 8.71 -28.16 49.02
C PRO A 1096 8.57 -28.02 47.49
N LEU A 1097 8.82 -26.81 46.99
CA LEU A 1097 8.82 -26.54 45.55
C LEU A 1097 9.96 -27.29 44.86
N SER A 1098 9.67 -27.93 43.73
CA SER A 1098 10.67 -28.57 42.87
C SER A 1098 10.48 -28.13 41.41
N LEU A 1099 11.54 -28.23 40.60
CA LEU A 1099 11.41 -28.02 39.15
C LEU A 1099 10.69 -29.21 38.52
N ASN A 1100 9.85 -28.94 37.53
CA ASN A 1100 9.26 -29.91 36.62
C ASN A 1100 10.10 -29.96 35.33
N SER A 1101 10.00 -31.05 34.56
CA SER A 1101 10.72 -31.23 33.30
C SER A 1101 10.25 -30.31 32.17
N LEU A 1102 9.10 -29.66 32.32
CA LEU A 1102 8.59 -28.71 31.33
C LEU A 1102 9.34 -27.37 31.37
N PRO A 1103 9.78 -26.84 30.21
CA PRO A 1103 10.42 -25.53 30.13
C PRO A 1103 9.40 -24.39 30.35
N ASN A 1104 9.87 -23.23 30.80
CA ASN A 1104 9.06 -22.02 30.89
C ASN A 1104 9.89 -20.73 30.74
N ASN A 1105 9.32 -19.77 30.03
CA ASN A 1105 9.96 -18.52 29.64
C ASN A 1105 9.61 -17.36 30.60
N ASN A 1106 9.16 -17.66 31.82
CA ASN A 1106 8.58 -16.70 32.76
C ASN A 1106 7.25 -16.07 32.27
N SER A 1107 6.43 -16.83 31.54
CA SER A 1107 5.08 -16.42 31.13
C SER A 1107 4.01 -17.15 31.93
N GLY A 1108 2.85 -16.49 32.07
CA GLY A 1108 1.69 -17.10 32.74
C GLY A 1108 1.27 -18.39 32.05
N THR A 1109 0.87 -19.37 32.85
CA THR A 1109 0.37 -20.69 32.43
C THR A 1109 -0.95 -20.97 33.12
N ASP A 1110 -1.82 -21.79 32.54
CA ASP A 1110 -2.99 -22.34 33.24
C ASP A 1110 -3.05 -23.85 33.01
N ALA A 1111 -3.64 -24.57 33.95
CA ALA A 1111 -3.78 -26.01 33.91
C ALA A 1111 -5.16 -26.44 34.40
N VAL A 1112 -5.63 -27.60 33.96
CA VAL A 1112 -6.91 -28.18 34.38
C VAL A 1112 -6.84 -29.70 34.38
N THR A 1113 -7.49 -30.32 35.36
CA THR A 1113 -7.75 -31.77 35.36
C THR A 1113 -8.97 -32.04 34.49
N LEU A 1114 -8.80 -32.90 33.49
CA LEU A 1114 -9.87 -33.32 32.60
C LEU A 1114 -10.75 -34.37 33.29
N LYS A 1115 -12.00 -34.50 32.82
CA LYS A 1115 -13.00 -35.45 33.29
C LYS A 1115 -12.56 -36.91 33.19
N ASP A 1116 -11.63 -37.23 32.28
CA ASP A 1116 -11.05 -38.56 32.13
C ASP A 1116 -9.83 -38.81 33.03
N GLY A 1117 -9.48 -37.86 33.90
CA GLY A 1117 -8.37 -37.96 34.86
C GLY A 1117 -7.04 -37.41 34.36
N ARG A 1118 -6.90 -37.16 33.04
CA ARG A 1118 -5.71 -36.58 32.46
C ARG A 1118 -5.53 -35.13 32.91
N GLN A 1119 -4.28 -34.71 32.99
CA GLN A 1119 -3.88 -33.38 33.43
C GLN A 1119 -3.43 -32.59 32.21
N LEU A 1120 -3.99 -31.39 32.01
CA LEU A 1120 -3.67 -30.53 30.87
C LEU A 1120 -3.01 -29.24 31.34
N ILE A 1121 -1.95 -28.80 30.66
CA ILE A 1121 -1.31 -27.50 30.85
C ILE A 1121 -1.22 -26.73 29.53
N VAL A 1122 -1.49 -25.42 29.59
CA VAL A 1122 -1.24 -24.47 28.49
C VAL A 1122 -0.11 -23.53 28.90
N TYR A 1123 0.99 -23.52 28.13
CA TYR A 1123 2.23 -22.82 28.50
C TYR A 1123 3.12 -22.55 27.29
N ASN A 1124 4.09 -21.64 27.44
CA ASN A 1124 5.12 -21.45 26.43
C ASN A 1124 6.26 -22.46 26.60
N HIS A 1125 6.49 -23.30 25.60
CA HIS A 1125 7.49 -24.36 25.63
C HIS A 1125 8.90 -23.85 25.26
N VAL A 1126 9.41 -22.89 26.04
CA VAL A 1126 10.74 -22.29 25.86
C VAL A 1126 11.30 -21.96 27.22
N SER A 1127 12.55 -22.33 27.49
CA SER A 1127 13.25 -21.96 28.72
C SER A 1127 13.72 -20.51 28.67
N THR A 1128 13.79 -19.84 29.83
CA THR A 1128 14.34 -18.49 29.92
C THR A 1128 15.86 -18.53 29.67
N PRO A 1129 16.41 -17.75 28.71
CA PRO A 1129 17.86 -17.74 28.46
C PRO A 1129 18.66 -17.37 29.71
N LYS A 1130 19.83 -17.97 29.89
CA LYS A 1130 20.70 -17.68 31.06
C LYS A 1130 21.01 -16.17 31.12
N GLY A 1131 20.75 -15.56 32.29
CA GLY A 1131 20.96 -14.13 32.54
C GLY A 1131 19.84 -13.21 32.03
N ALA A 1132 18.84 -13.73 31.31
CA ALA A 1132 17.68 -12.95 30.88
C ALA A 1132 16.55 -12.99 31.92
N GLY A 1133 15.77 -11.90 32.03
CA GLY A 1133 14.61 -11.85 32.94
C GLY A 1133 13.37 -12.60 32.44
N LYS A 1134 13.27 -12.84 31.12
CA LYS A 1134 12.17 -13.51 30.42
C LYS A 1134 12.67 -14.15 29.12
N GLY A 1135 12.03 -15.24 28.67
CA GLY A 1135 12.25 -15.84 27.35
C GLY A 1135 11.21 -15.40 26.31
N ARG A 1136 11.35 -15.89 25.07
CA ARG A 1136 10.38 -15.62 23.98
C ARG A 1136 9.02 -16.23 24.29
N ARG A 1137 7.92 -15.53 23.99
CA ARG A 1137 6.52 -15.91 24.29
C ARG A 1137 5.89 -16.80 23.21
N THR A 1138 6.65 -17.78 22.77
CA THR A 1138 6.32 -18.67 21.65
C THR A 1138 7.27 -19.87 21.65
N PRO A 1139 6.84 -21.07 21.22
CA PRO A 1139 5.46 -21.41 20.89
C PRO A 1139 4.58 -21.48 22.15
N LEU A 1140 3.27 -21.21 22.03
CA LEU A 1140 2.25 -21.44 23.04
C LEU A 1140 1.62 -22.82 22.80
N ASN A 1141 1.75 -23.71 23.76
CA ASN A 1141 1.49 -25.14 23.58
C ASN A 1141 0.51 -25.70 24.61
N VAL A 1142 -0.10 -26.83 24.25
CA VAL A 1142 -0.89 -27.69 25.14
C VAL A 1142 -0.15 -29.01 25.34
N SER A 1143 0.03 -29.40 26.59
CA SER A 1143 0.59 -30.70 26.96
C SER A 1143 -0.35 -31.45 27.91
N LEU A 1144 -0.32 -32.79 27.83
CA LEU A 1144 -1.08 -33.69 28.69
C LEU A 1144 -0.17 -34.61 29.50
N SER A 1145 -0.64 -35.03 30.67
CA SER A 1145 0.01 -36.00 31.54
C SER A 1145 -1.03 -36.86 32.27
N GLU A 1146 -0.74 -38.14 32.47
CA GLU A 1146 -1.56 -39.04 33.30
C GLU A 1146 -1.24 -38.89 34.80
N ASP A 1147 -0.01 -38.51 35.13
CA ASP A 1147 0.53 -38.56 36.50
C ASP A 1147 1.07 -37.22 37.02
N GLY A 1148 1.05 -36.18 36.20
CA GLY A 1148 1.59 -34.85 36.52
C GLY A 1148 3.11 -34.71 36.43
N ILE A 1149 3.81 -35.80 36.11
CA ILE A 1149 5.27 -35.91 36.14
C ILE A 1149 5.78 -36.10 34.71
N HIS A 1150 5.22 -37.05 33.97
CA HIS A 1150 5.58 -37.34 32.58
C HIS A 1150 4.60 -36.65 31.65
N TRP A 1151 5.10 -35.69 30.86
CA TRP A 1151 4.29 -34.87 29.98
C TRP A 1151 4.50 -35.23 28.52
N SER A 1152 3.41 -35.15 27.76
CA SER A 1152 3.39 -35.33 26.30
C SER A 1152 2.82 -34.08 25.64
N ALA A 1153 3.46 -33.64 24.56
CA ALA A 1153 2.97 -32.58 23.68
C ALA A 1153 1.68 -33.02 22.99
N ALA A 1154 0.69 -32.14 22.92
CA ALA A 1154 -0.58 -32.41 22.23
C ALA A 1154 -0.88 -31.38 21.13
N LEU A 1155 -0.78 -30.09 21.44
CA LEU A 1155 -1.06 -29.02 20.47
C LEU A 1155 -0.02 -27.91 20.51
N VAL A 1156 0.13 -27.23 19.37
CA VAL A 1156 0.82 -25.94 19.24
C VAL A 1156 -0.23 -24.93 18.81
N LEU A 1157 -0.64 -24.06 19.74
CA LEU A 1157 -1.66 -23.04 19.47
C LEU A 1157 -1.08 -21.90 18.62
N GLU A 1158 0.15 -21.49 18.96
CA GLU A 1158 0.86 -20.40 18.30
C GLU A 1158 2.37 -20.70 18.28
N ASN A 1159 3.06 -20.42 17.17
CA ASN A 1159 4.50 -20.71 17.04
C ASN A 1159 5.34 -19.61 16.38
N SER A 1160 4.75 -18.46 16.07
CA SER A 1160 5.49 -17.36 15.43
C SER A 1160 6.52 -16.76 16.41
N PRO A 1161 7.80 -16.59 16.00
CA PRO A 1161 8.86 -16.07 16.86
C PRO A 1161 8.80 -14.55 17.10
N VAL A 1162 7.94 -13.82 16.38
CA VAL A 1162 7.99 -12.35 16.25
C VAL A 1162 6.99 -11.61 17.13
N SER A 1163 6.30 -12.32 18.03
CA SER A 1163 5.35 -11.64 18.90
C SER A 1163 5.14 -12.38 20.22
N GLN A 1164 4.17 -11.92 21.00
CA GLN A 1164 3.86 -12.45 22.31
C GLN A 1164 2.51 -13.15 22.38
N TYR A 1165 2.53 -14.44 22.73
CA TYR A 1165 1.35 -15.25 23.06
C TYR A 1165 1.43 -15.64 24.53
N SER A 1166 0.44 -15.25 25.33
CA SER A 1166 0.59 -15.35 26.78
C SER A 1166 -0.71 -15.31 27.56
N TYR A 1167 -0.60 -15.61 28.86
CA TYR A 1167 -1.71 -15.64 29.82
C TYR A 1167 -2.91 -16.46 29.29
N PRO A 1168 -2.70 -17.76 29.02
CA PRO A 1168 -3.81 -18.63 28.70
C PRO A 1168 -4.70 -18.85 29.92
N ALA A 1169 -5.97 -19.14 29.70
CA ALA A 1169 -6.89 -19.73 30.65
C ALA A 1169 -7.59 -20.93 29.99
N VAL A 1170 -7.78 -22.01 30.74
CA VAL A 1170 -8.32 -23.26 30.21
C VAL A 1170 -9.37 -23.86 31.15
N ILE A 1171 -10.48 -24.32 30.59
CA ILE A 1171 -11.50 -25.11 31.28
C ILE A 1171 -11.92 -26.32 30.43
N GLN A 1172 -12.58 -27.29 31.05
CA GLN A 1172 -13.36 -28.29 30.34
C GLN A 1172 -14.84 -28.11 30.71
N SER A 1173 -15.69 -27.94 29.71
CA SER A 1173 -17.12 -27.69 29.85
C SER A 1173 -17.92 -28.96 30.13
N SER A 1174 -19.19 -28.78 30.49
CA SER A 1174 -20.16 -29.83 30.75
C SER A 1174 -20.34 -30.80 29.57
N ASP A 1175 -20.23 -30.31 28.34
CA ASP A 1175 -20.29 -31.10 27.09
C ASP A 1175 -19.01 -31.92 26.78
N GLY A 1176 -17.96 -31.74 27.58
CA GLY A 1176 -16.72 -32.53 27.50
C GLY A 1176 -15.62 -31.92 26.63
N TYR A 1177 -15.87 -30.79 25.97
CA TYR A 1177 -14.84 -30.08 25.19
C TYR A 1177 -13.92 -29.25 26.09
N ILE A 1178 -12.69 -29.04 25.64
CA ILE A 1178 -11.74 -28.12 26.27
C ILE A 1178 -11.89 -26.75 25.61
N HIS A 1179 -11.87 -25.70 26.43
CA HIS A 1179 -11.95 -24.31 25.99
C HIS A 1179 -10.73 -23.55 26.49
N ILE A 1180 -9.98 -22.96 25.57
CA ILE A 1180 -8.79 -22.15 25.86
C ILE A 1180 -9.04 -20.73 25.38
N VAL A 1181 -8.72 -19.74 26.22
CA VAL A 1181 -8.57 -18.34 25.81
C VAL A 1181 -7.18 -17.84 26.15
N TYR A 1182 -6.60 -16.96 25.34
CA TYR A 1182 -5.27 -16.40 25.62
C TYR A 1182 -5.08 -15.02 24.98
N THR A 1183 -4.09 -14.28 25.50
CA THR A 1183 -3.69 -13.00 24.90
C THR A 1183 -2.91 -13.24 23.61
N TRP A 1184 -3.43 -12.73 22.52
CA TRP A 1184 -2.79 -12.74 21.20
C TRP A 1184 -2.18 -11.37 20.92
N ARG A 1185 -0.83 -11.31 20.91
CA ARG A 1185 -0.03 -10.11 20.61
C ARG A 1185 -0.36 -8.85 21.43
N ARG A 1186 -1.03 -9.01 22.59
CA ARG A 1186 -1.64 -7.92 23.40
C ARG A 1186 -2.71 -7.10 22.69
N GLN A 1187 -3.12 -7.49 21.50
CA GLN A 1187 -4.10 -6.73 20.71
C GLN A 1187 -5.48 -7.38 20.77
N ARG A 1188 -5.51 -8.72 20.83
CA ARG A 1188 -6.73 -9.53 20.74
C ARG A 1188 -6.73 -10.62 21.80
N ILE A 1189 -7.92 -11.20 22.03
CA ILE A 1189 -8.09 -12.43 22.79
C ILE A 1189 -8.53 -13.52 21.82
N ARG A 1190 -7.76 -14.61 21.77
CA ARG A 1190 -8.06 -15.79 20.96
C ARG A 1190 -8.87 -16.80 21.77
N TYR A 1191 -9.77 -17.51 21.10
CA TYR A 1191 -10.56 -18.61 21.64
C TYR A 1191 -10.34 -19.88 20.83
N VAL A 1192 -10.11 -21.00 21.52
CA VAL A 1192 -9.92 -22.31 20.92
C VAL A 1192 -10.81 -23.34 21.62
N LYS A 1193 -11.64 -24.06 20.84
CA LYS A 1193 -12.43 -25.21 21.29
C LYS A 1193 -11.76 -26.50 20.82
N ILE A 1194 -11.58 -27.47 21.71
CA ILE A 1194 -10.82 -28.71 21.44
C ILE A 1194 -11.64 -29.93 21.86
N ASP A 1195 -11.65 -30.96 21.03
CA ASP A 1195 -12.10 -32.31 21.38
C ASP A 1195 -10.94 -33.12 22.00
N PRO A 1196 -10.94 -33.35 23.33
CA PRO A 1196 -9.85 -34.08 23.99
C PRO A 1196 -9.68 -35.53 23.53
N ARG A 1197 -10.67 -36.11 22.86
CA ARG A 1197 -10.66 -37.50 22.38
C ARG A 1197 -9.86 -37.66 21.08
N GLN A 1198 -9.60 -36.57 20.38
CA GLN A 1198 -8.92 -36.56 19.08
C GLN A 1198 -7.45 -36.15 19.16
N LEU A 1199 -6.95 -35.83 20.36
CA LEU A 1199 -5.58 -35.38 20.57
C LEU A 1199 -4.57 -36.52 20.36
N GLU A 1200 -3.54 -36.25 19.58
CA GLU A 1200 -2.37 -37.12 19.42
C GLU A 1200 -1.24 -36.67 20.33
N LEU A 1201 -0.60 -37.60 21.03
CA LEU A 1201 0.40 -37.29 22.07
C LEU A 1201 1.81 -37.65 21.61
N THR A 1202 2.76 -36.74 21.82
CA THR A 1202 4.20 -37.00 21.61
C THR A 1202 4.96 -36.82 22.94
N PRO A 1203 5.69 -37.83 23.45
CA PRO A 1203 6.44 -37.71 24.70
C PRO A 1203 7.48 -36.58 24.67
N ILE A 1204 7.62 -35.86 25.79
CA ILE A 1204 8.60 -34.79 25.98
C ILE A 1204 9.80 -35.35 26.75
N ASN A 1205 10.98 -35.33 26.14
CA ASN A 1205 12.22 -35.85 26.71
C ASN A 1205 13.26 -34.73 26.78
N ASN A 1206 13.77 -34.43 27.98
CA ASN A 1206 14.77 -33.37 28.22
C ASN A 1206 14.37 -32.01 27.60
N GLU A 1207 13.17 -31.53 27.92
CA GLU A 1207 12.60 -30.28 27.36
C GLU A 1207 12.40 -30.28 25.84
N LEU A 1208 12.60 -31.42 25.15
CA LEU A 1208 12.49 -31.51 23.71
C LEU A 1208 11.41 -32.54 23.32
N TRP A 1209 10.63 -32.19 22.31
CA TRP A 1209 9.88 -33.16 21.52
C TRP A 1209 10.35 -33.03 20.07
N LYS A 1210 10.55 -34.14 19.35
CA LYS A 1210 11.03 -34.10 17.95
C LYS A 1210 10.05 -33.29 17.09
N THR A 1211 10.42 -32.08 16.71
CA THR A 1211 9.87 -31.40 15.54
C THR A 1211 10.90 -31.50 14.42
N ALA A 1212 10.78 -32.53 13.59
CA ALA A 1212 11.43 -32.55 12.29
C ALA A 1212 10.92 -31.43 11.35
N ASP A 1213 9.86 -30.72 11.76
CA ASP A 1213 9.23 -29.63 11.00
C ASP A 1213 9.51 -28.21 11.55
N ALA A 1214 10.36 -28.05 12.57
CA ALA A 1214 10.75 -26.73 13.07
C ALA A 1214 12.11 -26.33 12.48
N GLY A 1215 12.09 -25.90 11.21
CA GLY A 1215 13.09 -24.97 10.72
C GLY A 1215 12.84 -23.60 11.34
N LEU A 1216 13.40 -23.36 12.53
CA LEU A 1216 13.58 -22.03 13.11
C LEU A 1216 14.99 -21.90 13.68
#